data_AF-A0A3C0S090-F1
#
_entry.id   AF-A0A3C0S090-F1
#
_cell.length_a   1.000
_cell.length_b   1.000
_cell.length_c   1.000
_cell.angle_alpha   90.00
_cell.angle_beta   90.00
_cell.angle_gamma   90.00
#
_symmetry.space_group_name_H-M   'P 1'
#
loop_
_entity.id
_entity.type
_entity.pdbx_description
1 polymer ?
#
loop_
_entity_poly.entity_id
_entity_poly.type
_entity_poly.pdbx_seq_one_letter_code
_entity_poly.pdbx_strand_id
1 'polypeptide(L)'
;IAGKQNDLPIFIRDIAQVQPAYATRYGAMTYNDNGEVAGAVVMMLKGANSSQVIADVKAKVEEIRKTLPKGVLIEPFLDRTKMVNNAISTVQTNLLEGALIVVFVLVLFLGNIRAGLLVASVIPLAMLFAICMMNLFGVSGNLMSLGALDFGLIIDGAVIIVESVLHQLMQQQRFKELLKVPASEMDDMVTASAGRMMNSAVFGQIIILIVYLPILTLEGIEGKMFKPMAETVAFALLGAFLLSLTYIPMMSSILLRARNSKPSLSDRLMKRLEKFYVHVLLKVLRLPKTILALVISLFILAVVTLSHLGGEFIPSLEEGDFAVDTRVLPGSNLTTTIESTQKAAHILKSRFPEVEKVVTKIGSGEVPTDPMPMEASDMMVILKDKKEWTSAHTFPELASKMSMALTDVPGITAGFQYPVQMRFNELMTGARQDVVLKIFGDNLDSLALHAQQIGKIIETVQGAQNLYVEPIGGLPQVVITYNRPMIAQHRLSITDVNRTINAAFAGQSTGLVFEGEKRFDMVVRLAAKDRKNITDIRNLLIPTPTGNQIPLSQLARVAIEQGPNQIQRENAQRRIVVGFNIKDRDVQSIVHELQAKIDKEIKLPTGYSIKYGGSFENLNNAKQRLLIAVPIALALIFILLFLAFKSVKESLLIYSAIPLSIIGGVFLLALRGMPFSISAGVGFIALFGVAVLNGIVLISEFNRLQKSGIRNIVRIVVDGGENRLRPVLMTASVASLGFIPMALSNGAGAEVQRPLATVVIGGLLIATLLTLFVLPLLYVTIERGFKLNKLKGRHVAPLLIAFIFLTTNNSTAQTVVTLDQSIELALQNNRNIKIEKLRAAYAKALIGSSTADIPQMDISLDYGQIISAYQDTKVSISQRFGFPAVYKRQRARYTEEWKRSQLQVSLKEFELKKAVSLTYYNILYWQQKEQLLTKALSLYSSFLDKTILRQKAGESDALESVTAKNQKAAITIQLRQVRDEIKGLQLQFQWLLNTEETYTLSSMEKIEFRQLSIADHPLLKVLEQEKIVSEQATRVEKSKLLPELLLGYNLNSFKGTGPDNRTYDASPRFHSVQLGVAVPVFSKGQRARIETARLAETIASDELQNAQFELKKRVQELSQRYQTSLDIVDQYETEGLKNAEIVFETVQKKFSNGAIDYLEFVTLVNQAISLKSNYTDALWQLNENAFLLHYIMINR
;
A
#
# COMPACT_ATOMS: atom_id res chain seq x y z
N ILE A 1 -2.76 18.28 -61.17
CA ILE A 1 -3.50 18.75 -62.36
C ILE A 1 -2.44 19.31 -63.31
N ALA A 2 -2.11 18.57 -64.36
CA ALA A 2 -1.10 18.97 -65.34
C ALA A 2 -1.81 19.26 -66.66
N GLY A 3 -1.52 20.42 -67.24
CA GLY A 3 -2.10 20.84 -68.51
C GLY A 3 -1.53 20.07 -69.70
N LYS A 4 -2.37 19.89 -70.71
CA LYS A 4 -2.00 19.95 -72.12
C LYS A 4 -3.15 20.61 -72.88
N GLN A 5 -2.74 21.36 -73.90
CA GLN A 5 -3.58 22.19 -74.77
C GLN A 5 -4.75 21.39 -75.36
N ASN A 6 -5.97 21.96 -75.29
CA ASN A 6 -7.25 21.59 -75.95
C ASN A 6 -8.39 20.84 -75.22
N ASP A 7 -8.42 20.63 -73.89
CA ASP A 7 -9.49 19.80 -73.30
C ASP A 7 -10.42 20.45 -72.26
N LEU A 8 -11.70 20.05 -72.34
CA LEU A 8 -12.79 20.33 -71.42
C LEU A 8 -12.37 20.15 -69.94
N PRO A 9 -12.84 21.00 -69.01
CA PRO A 9 -12.48 20.89 -67.60
C PRO A 9 -12.99 19.58 -66.99
N ILE A 10 -12.08 18.81 -66.36
CA ILE A 10 -12.42 17.64 -65.52
C ILE A 10 -12.69 18.14 -64.10
N PHE A 11 -13.92 17.96 -63.63
CA PHE A 11 -14.38 18.32 -62.29
C PHE A 11 -14.24 17.14 -61.31
N ILE A 12 -14.28 17.41 -60.00
CA ILE A 12 -14.27 16.35 -58.97
C ILE A 12 -15.43 15.37 -59.15
N ARG A 13 -16.62 15.86 -59.57
CA ARG A 13 -17.79 15.02 -59.85
C ARG A 13 -17.57 14.00 -60.97
N ASP A 14 -16.57 14.21 -61.83
CA ASP A 14 -16.25 13.32 -62.95
C ASP A 14 -15.36 12.14 -62.48
N ILE A 15 -14.71 12.26 -61.31
CA ILE A 15 -13.77 11.26 -60.76
C ILE A 15 -14.17 10.71 -59.38
N ALA A 16 -15.14 11.35 -58.69
CA ALA A 16 -15.57 10.98 -57.35
C ALA A 16 -17.04 11.36 -57.09
N GLN A 17 -17.73 10.56 -56.27
CA GLN A 17 -19.06 10.87 -55.77
C GLN A 17 -18.96 11.67 -54.46
N VAL A 18 -19.46 12.90 -54.47
CA VAL A 18 -19.52 13.77 -53.29
C VAL A 18 -20.86 13.55 -52.58
N GLN A 19 -20.84 13.04 -51.36
CA GLN A 19 -22.04 12.78 -50.57
C GLN A 19 -21.80 13.03 -49.07
N PRO A 20 -22.82 13.44 -48.30
CA PRO A 20 -22.72 13.48 -46.85
C PRO A 20 -22.48 12.06 -46.30
N ALA A 21 -21.60 11.96 -45.31
CA ALA A 21 -21.23 10.72 -44.65
C ALA A 21 -21.02 10.95 -43.14
N TYR A 22 -20.91 9.87 -42.39
CA TYR A 22 -20.62 9.90 -40.96
C TYR A 22 -19.13 9.66 -40.68
N ALA A 23 -18.63 10.27 -39.60
CA ALA A 23 -17.30 10.00 -39.07
C ALA A 23 -17.18 8.56 -38.55
N THR A 24 -15.96 8.02 -38.54
CA THR A 24 -15.72 6.69 -37.96
C THR A 24 -16.11 6.69 -36.48
N ARG A 25 -17.05 5.80 -36.12
CA ARG A 25 -17.55 5.68 -34.74
C ARG A 25 -16.56 4.87 -33.90
N TYR A 26 -16.11 5.45 -32.79
CA TYR A 26 -15.29 4.77 -31.77
C TYR A 26 -16.14 4.25 -30.59
N GLY A 27 -17.43 4.58 -30.58
CA GLY A 27 -18.38 4.15 -29.56
C GLY A 27 -19.82 4.36 -30.02
N ALA A 28 -20.76 3.85 -29.22
CA ALA A 28 -22.19 4.00 -29.42
C ALA A 28 -22.92 4.08 -28.08
N MET A 29 -24.11 4.65 -28.07
CA MET A 29 -24.97 4.67 -26.89
C MET A 29 -26.33 4.09 -27.27
N THR A 30 -26.87 3.23 -26.41
CA THR A 30 -28.16 2.58 -26.67
C THR A 30 -29.10 2.78 -25.49
N TYR A 31 -30.39 2.95 -25.78
CA TYR A 31 -31.42 3.16 -24.76
C TYR A 31 -32.44 2.02 -24.78
N ASN A 32 -32.59 1.36 -23.62
CA ASN A 32 -33.40 0.17 -23.43
C ASN A 32 -33.13 -0.88 -24.53
N ASP A 33 -34.19 -1.50 -25.03
CA ASP A 33 -34.24 -2.41 -26.17
C ASP A 33 -34.73 -1.70 -27.46
N ASN A 34 -34.63 -0.37 -27.51
CA ASN A 34 -35.16 0.47 -28.60
C ASN A 34 -34.09 0.93 -29.61
N GLY A 35 -32.84 0.46 -29.47
CA GLY A 35 -31.73 0.78 -30.38
C GLY A 35 -30.82 1.94 -29.97
N GLU A 36 -30.07 2.46 -30.96
CA GLU A 36 -29.05 3.50 -30.77
C GLU A 36 -29.66 4.89 -30.53
N VAL A 37 -29.05 5.66 -29.62
CA VAL A 37 -29.42 7.06 -29.32
C VAL A 37 -28.18 7.95 -29.21
N ALA A 38 -28.35 9.25 -29.38
CA ALA A 38 -27.34 10.22 -29.01
C ALA A 38 -27.49 10.58 -27.53
N GLY A 39 -26.39 10.60 -26.78
CA GLY A 39 -26.40 11.02 -25.39
C GLY A 39 -25.21 11.89 -25.02
N ALA A 40 -25.33 12.56 -23.90
CA ALA A 40 -24.32 13.45 -23.35
C ALA A 40 -24.16 13.19 -21.86
N VAL A 41 -22.93 13.31 -21.37
CA VAL A 41 -22.61 13.21 -19.94
C VAL A 41 -22.11 14.57 -19.48
N VAL A 42 -22.76 15.13 -18.46
CA VAL A 42 -22.33 16.39 -17.86
C VAL A 42 -21.23 16.11 -16.83
N MET A 43 -20.05 16.67 -17.05
CA MET A 43 -18.94 16.58 -16.11
C MET A 43 -18.91 17.82 -15.22
N MET A 44 -18.89 17.61 -13.92
CA MET A 44 -18.73 18.71 -12.96
C MET A 44 -17.25 19.10 -12.82
N LEU A 45 -16.99 20.39 -12.58
CA LEU A 45 -15.66 20.85 -12.23
C LEU A 45 -15.20 20.24 -10.90
N LYS A 46 -13.90 19.97 -10.77
CA LYS A 46 -13.32 19.43 -9.54
C LYS A 46 -13.58 20.41 -8.38
N GLY A 47 -14.19 19.91 -7.30
CA GLY A 47 -14.53 20.71 -6.11
C GLY A 47 -15.88 21.44 -6.19
N ALA A 48 -16.59 21.38 -7.32
CA ALA A 48 -17.94 21.94 -7.43
C ALA A 48 -18.96 21.09 -6.67
N ASN A 49 -20.05 21.74 -6.21
CA ASN A 49 -21.14 21.06 -5.52
C ASN A 49 -22.03 20.31 -6.54
N SER A 50 -22.08 18.99 -6.43
CA SER A 50 -22.85 18.15 -7.35
C SER A 50 -24.35 18.47 -7.36
N SER A 51 -24.97 18.73 -6.21
CA SER A 51 -26.40 19.04 -6.11
C SER A 51 -26.74 20.37 -6.77
N GLN A 52 -25.90 21.39 -6.58
CA GLN A 52 -26.08 22.70 -7.21
C GLN A 52 -25.94 22.59 -8.73
N VAL A 53 -24.86 21.95 -9.20
CA VAL A 53 -24.60 21.77 -10.64
C VAL A 53 -25.76 21.03 -11.31
N ILE A 54 -26.31 19.99 -10.68
CA ILE A 54 -27.46 19.26 -11.25
C ILE A 54 -28.72 20.13 -11.29
N ALA A 55 -28.96 20.94 -10.27
CA ALA A 55 -30.08 21.88 -10.26
C ALA A 55 -29.98 22.89 -11.42
N ASP A 56 -28.79 23.47 -11.61
CA ASP A 56 -28.50 24.42 -12.69
C ASP A 56 -28.65 23.76 -14.07
N VAL A 57 -28.15 22.53 -14.21
CA VAL A 57 -28.29 21.74 -15.45
C VAL A 57 -29.75 21.44 -15.75
N LYS A 58 -30.55 21.01 -14.76
CA LYS A 58 -31.98 20.76 -14.94
C LYS A 58 -32.72 22.02 -15.36
N ALA A 59 -32.45 23.15 -14.70
CA ALA A 59 -33.03 24.44 -15.08
C ALA A 59 -32.67 24.81 -16.53
N LYS A 60 -31.41 24.59 -16.93
CA LYS A 60 -30.97 24.86 -18.30
C LYS A 60 -31.56 23.91 -19.33
N VAL A 61 -31.74 22.63 -18.99
CA VAL A 61 -32.40 21.64 -19.86
C VAL A 61 -33.86 22.02 -20.08
N GLU A 62 -34.58 22.51 -19.07
CA GLU A 62 -35.95 23.02 -19.24
C GLU A 62 -36.04 24.26 -20.15
N GLU A 63 -35.03 25.14 -20.11
CA GLU A 63 -34.93 26.25 -21.05
C GLU A 63 -34.70 25.75 -22.48
N ILE A 64 -33.76 24.81 -22.67
CA ILE A 64 -33.43 24.22 -23.97
C ILE A 64 -34.62 23.44 -24.54
N ARG A 65 -35.39 22.73 -23.71
CA ARG A 65 -36.58 21.97 -24.14
C ARG A 65 -37.58 22.83 -24.93
N LYS A 66 -37.65 24.13 -24.65
CA LYS A 66 -38.55 25.08 -25.37
C LYS A 66 -38.07 25.40 -26.78
N THR A 67 -36.77 25.26 -27.07
CA THR A 67 -36.17 25.56 -28.37
C THR A 67 -35.95 24.31 -29.23
N LEU A 68 -36.18 23.11 -28.68
CA LEU A 68 -36.01 21.86 -29.41
C LEU A 68 -37.06 21.68 -30.52
N PRO A 69 -36.69 21.08 -31.66
CA PRO A 69 -37.63 20.66 -32.68
C PRO A 69 -38.69 19.68 -32.13
N LYS A 70 -39.92 19.76 -32.65
CA LYS A 70 -40.99 18.80 -32.30
C LYS A 70 -40.51 17.36 -32.55
N GLY A 71 -40.64 16.50 -31.53
CA GLY A 71 -40.23 15.10 -31.57
C GLY A 71 -38.85 14.79 -30.97
N VAL A 72 -38.05 15.82 -30.62
CA VAL A 72 -36.77 15.64 -29.90
C VAL A 72 -37.00 15.74 -28.39
N LEU A 73 -36.61 14.71 -27.65
CA LEU A 73 -36.76 14.63 -26.19
C LEU A 73 -35.39 14.48 -25.53
N ILE A 74 -35.15 15.24 -24.47
CA ILE A 74 -33.97 15.07 -23.59
C ILE A 74 -34.42 14.34 -22.34
N GLU A 75 -34.03 13.08 -22.20
CA GLU A 75 -34.37 12.23 -21.06
C GLU A 75 -33.14 11.99 -20.18
N PRO A 76 -33.17 12.35 -18.88
CA PRO A 76 -32.09 12.03 -17.96
C PRO A 76 -32.09 10.53 -17.64
N PHE A 77 -30.96 9.87 -17.90
CA PHE A 77 -30.81 8.45 -17.59
C PHE A 77 -30.19 8.21 -16.21
N LEU A 78 -29.18 9.00 -15.80
CA LEU A 78 -28.52 8.88 -14.50
C LEU A 78 -28.57 10.21 -13.76
N ASP A 79 -29.17 10.22 -12.58
CA ASP A 79 -29.32 11.42 -11.74
C ASP A 79 -28.79 11.18 -10.32
N ARG A 80 -27.63 11.77 -10.02
CA ARG A 80 -26.99 11.64 -8.70
C ARG A 80 -27.81 12.28 -7.57
N THR A 81 -28.78 13.16 -7.87
CA THR A 81 -29.65 13.73 -6.84
C THR A 81 -30.41 12.65 -6.07
N LYS A 82 -30.78 11.52 -6.70
CA LYS A 82 -31.47 10.41 -6.03
C LYS A 82 -30.62 9.83 -4.90
N MET A 83 -29.37 9.47 -5.19
CA MET A 83 -28.41 8.97 -4.20
C MET A 83 -28.18 9.98 -3.07
N VAL A 84 -27.93 11.25 -3.42
CA VAL A 84 -27.65 12.31 -2.44
C VAL A 84 -28.84 12.52 -1.50
N ASN A 85 -30.05 12.61 -2.04
CA ASN A 85 -31.26 12.80 -1.23
C ASN A 85 -31.55 11.61 -0.33
N ASN A 86 -31.38 10.38 -0.84
CA ASN A 86 -31.57 9.16 -0.05
C ASN A 86 -30.56 9.06 1.10
N ALA A 87 -29.30 9.39 0.84
CA ALA A 87 -28.26 9.42 1.87
C ALA A 87 -28.55 10.51 2.93
N ILE A 88 -28.88 11.74 2.51
CA ILE A 88 -29.22 12.84 3.42
C ILE A 88 -30.46 12.50 4.26
N SER A 89 -31.51 11.94 3.64
CA SER A 89 -32.72 11.53 4.34
C SER A 89 -32.43 10.44 5.39
N THR A 90 -31.56 9.47 5.06
CA THR A 90 -31.12 8.44 5.99
C THR A 90 -30.37 9.05 7.18
N VAL A 91 -29.41 9.96 6.92
CA VAL A 91 -28.69 10.66 8.00
C VAL A 91 -29.64 11.51 8.84
N GLN A 92 -30.53 12.26 8.22
CA GLN A 92 -31.52 13.09 8.92
C GLN A 92 -32.42 12.25 9.82
N THR A 93 -32.91 11.12 9.33
CA THR A 93 -33.77 10.20 10.10
C THR A 93 -32.98 9.61 11.28
N ASN A 94 -31.77 9.10 11.02
CA ASN A 94 -30.91 8.53 12.07
C ASN A 94 -30.57 9.58 13.15
N LEU A 95 -30.23 10.82 12.76
CA LEU A 95 -29.95 11.91 13.70
C LEU A 95 -31.21 12.31 14.49
N LEU A 96 -32.37 12.41 13.84
CA LEU A 96 -33.60 12.80 14.51
C LEU A 96 -34.06 11.72 15.50
N GLU A 97 -34.04 10.44 15.09
CA GLU A 97 -34.32 9.30 15.97
C GLU A 97 -33.32 9.23 17.13
N GLY A 98 -32.03 9.39 16.85
CA GLY A 98 -30.97 9.43 17.87
C GLY A 98 -31.19 10.55 18.88
N ALA A 99 -31.49 11.77 18.41
CA ALA A 99 -31.79 12.91 19.26
C ALA A 99 -33.05 12.67 20.12
N LEU A 100 -34.13 12.12 19.55
CA LEU A 100 -35.35 11.80 20.29
C LEU A 100 -35.11 10.73 21.35
N ILE A 101 -34.34 9.68 21.04
CA ILE A 101 -33.95 8.65 22.01
C ILE A 101 -33.14 9.27 23.15
N VAL A 102 -32.16 10.12 22.83
CA VAL A 102 -31.36 10.84 23.81
C VAL A 102 -32.23 11.70 24.73
N VAL A 103 -33.14 12.51 24.17
CA VAL A 103 -34.09 13.33 24.95
C VAL A 103 -34.94 12.47 25.87
N PHE A 104 -35.47 11.36 25.36
CA PHE A 104 -36.28 10.42 26.14
C PHE A 104 -35.49 9.83 27.32
N VAL A 105 -34.26 9.38 27.08
CA VAL A 105 -33.37 8.81 28.10
C VAL A 105 -33.00 9.87 29.15
N LEU A 106 -32.68 11.10 28.75
CA LEU A 106 -32.38 12.20 29.69
C LEU A 106 -33.55 12.51 30.62
N VAL A 107 -34.76 12.64 30.06
CA VAL A 107 -35.97 12.91 30.86
C VAL A 107 -36.25 11.76 31.81
N LEU A 108 -36.06 10.51 31.36
CA LEU A 108 -36.22 9.31 32.17
C LEU A 108 -35.23 9.30 33.36
N PHE A 109 -33.94 9.53 33.13
CA PHE A 109 -32.92 9.45 34.18
C PHE A 109 -32.97 10.65 35.14
N LEU A 110 -33.08 11.89 34.64
CA LEU A 110 -33.11 13.10 35.48
C LEU A 110 -34.41 13.20 36.30
N GLY A 111 -35.49 12.56 35.85
CA GLY A 111 -36.79 12.60 36.51
C GLY A 111 -37.41 14.01 36.59
N ASN A 112 -36.81 15.00 35.91
CA ASN A 112 -37.25 16.38 35.80
C ASN A 112 -37.23 16.77 34.32
N ILE A 113 -38.41 16.96 33.75
CA ILE A 113 -38.60 17.29 32.34
C ILE A 113 -37.87 18.58 31.96
N ARG A 114 -37.83 19.59 32.85
CA ARG A 114 -37.14 20.86 32.58
C ARG A 114 -35.63 20.70 32.48
N ALA A 115 -35.05 19.87 33.35
CA ALA A 115 -33.63 19.57 33.31
C ALA A 115 -33.26 18.75 32.07
N GLY A 116 -34.10 17.77 31.71
CA GLY A 116 -33.92 17.00 30.47
C GLY A 116 -34.00 17.88 29.22
N LEU A 117 -34.99 18.77 29.14
CA LEU A 117 -35.13 19.72 28.02
C LEU A 117 -34.01 20.77 27.97
N LEU A 118 -33.48 21.19 29.12
CA LEU A 118 -32.34 22.09 29.20
C LEU A 118 -31.06 21.44 28.65
N VAL A 119 -30.79 20.19 29.01
CA VAL A 119 -29.65 19.47 28.43
C VAL A 119 -29.88 19.20 26.94
N ALA A 120 -31.10 18.83 26.56
CA ALA A 120 -31.47 18.60 25.18
C ALA A 120 -31.31 19.85 24.29
N SER A 121 -31.49 21.06 24.81
CA SER A 121 -31.30 22.29 24.02
C SER A 121 -29.85 22.53 23.61
N VAL A 122 -28.87 21.88 24.25
CA VAL A 122 -27.46 21.92 23.83
C VAL A 122 -27.26 21.24 22.47
N ILE A 123 -28.05 20.20 22.16
CA ILE A 123 -27.94 19.47 20.88
C ILE A 123 -28.09 20.41 19.67
N PRO A 124 -29.22 21.13 19.48
CA PRO A 124 -29.38 22.02 18.33
C PRO A 124 -28.42 23.20 18.35
N LEU A 125 -28.07 23.74 19.53
CA LEU A 125 -27.14 24.87 19.64
C LEU A 125 -25.70 24.48 19.26
N ALA A 126 -25.24 23.31 19.71
CA ALA A 126 -23.94 22.78 19.34
C ALA A 126 -23.87 22.42 17.85
N MET A 127 -24.96 21.89 17.30
CA MET A 127 -25.08 21.62 15.87
C MET A 127 -25.07 22.91 15.03
N LEU A 128 -25.77 23.96 15.47
CA LEU A 128 -25.73 25.26 14.81
C LEU A 128 -24.29 25.80 14.78
N PHE A 129 -23.58 25.73 15.92
CA PHE A 129 -22.18 26.10 16.00
C PHE A 129 -21.30 25.27 15.04
N ALA A 130 -21.51 23.94 15.00
CA ALA A 130 -20.80 23.04 14.11
C ALA A 130 -21.01 23.41 12.63
N ILE A 131 -22.26 23.67 12.22
CA ILE A 131 -22.60 24.05 10.84
C ILE A 131 -21.94 25.41 10.48
N CYS A 132 -21.94 26.37 11.39
CA CYS A 132 -21.24 27.65 11.18
C CYS A 132 -19.73 27.44 10.96
N MET A 133 -19.10 26.58 11.76
CA MET A 133 -17.68 26.24 11.60
C MET A 133 -17.41 25.44 10.33
N MET A 134 -18.26 24.48 9.97
CA MET A 134 -18.15 23.76 8.70
C MET A 134 -18.16 24.71 7.51
N ASN A 135 -19.04 25.71 7.51
CA ASN A 135 -19.09 26.73 6.46
C ASN A 135 -17.81 27.60 6.45
N LEU A 136 -17.28 27.96 7.62
CA LEU A 136 -16.04 28.74 7.74
C LEU A 136 -14.80 27.98 7.22
N PHE A 137 -14.71 26.67 7.49
CA PHE A 137 -13.58 25.82 7.11
C PHE A 137 -13.77 25.11 5.76
N GLY A 138 -14.89 25.32 5.07
CA GLY A 138 -15.17 24.70 3.77
C GLY A 138 -15.46 23.19 3.84
N VAL A 139 -15.93 22.69 4.98
CA VAL A 139 -16.29 21.28 5.17
C VAL A 139 -17.67 21.04 4.58
N SER A 140 -17.75 20.19 3.55
CA SER A 140 -19.03 19.88 2.89
C SER A 140 -19.95 19.05 3.80
N GLY A 141 -21.22 19.42 3.92
CA GLY A 141 -22.25 18.62 4.57
C GLY A 141 -22.66 17.42 3.72
N ASN A 142 -22.15 16.24 4.03
CA ASN A 142 -22.47 14.98 3.35
C ASN A 142 -22.64 13.82 4.35
N LEU A 143 -22.93 12.64 3.83
CA LEU A 143 -23.07 11.41 4.62
C LEU A 143 -21.89 11.16 5.56
N MET A 144 -20.67 11.39 5.08
CA MET A 144 -19.43 11.11 5.84
C MET A 144 -19.19 12.16 6.92
N SER A 145 -19.52 13.43 6.66
CA SER A 145 -19.33 14.51 7.65
C SER A 145 -20.37 14.47 8.78
N LEU A 146 -21.64 14.18 8.45
CA LEU A 146 -22.75 14.21 9.40
C LEU A 146 -23.08 12.84 10.02
N GLY A 147 -22.68 11.75 9.34
CA GLY A 147 -23.15 10.40 9.65
C GLY A 147 -22.61 9.76 10.92
N ALA A 148 -21.59 10.34 11.55
CA ALA A 148 -20.99 9.81 12.79
C ALA A 148 -21.17 10.75 14.00
N LEU A 149 -22.07 11.72 13.90
CA LEU A 149 -22.40 12.61 15.01
C LEU A 149 -23.25 11.88 16.05
N ASP A 150 -22.70 11.67 17.24
CA ASP A 150 -23.47 11.19 18.39
C ASP A 150 -23.72 12.31 19.39
N PHE A 151 -25.01 12.57 19.61
CA PHE A 151 -25.47 13.55 20.57
C PHE A 151 -25.09 13.18 21.99
N GLY A 152 -24.96 11.89 22.32
CA GLY A 152 -24.55 11.46 23.63
C GLY A 152 -23.16 11.92 24.02
N LEU A 153 -22.20 11.91 23.08
CA LEU A 153 -20.86 12.47 23.30
C LEU A 153 -20.91 13.99 23.45
N ILE A 154 -21.77 14.64 22.66
CA ILE A 154 -21.90 16.10 22.61
C ILE A 154 -22.45 16.65 23.93
N ILE A 155 -23.46 15.99 24.52
CA ILE A 155 -24.15 16.51 25.71
C ILE A 155 -23.54 16.07 27.04
N ASP A 156 -22.55 15.17 27.05
CA ASP A 156 -22.05 14.55 28.27
C ASP A 156 -21.60 15.58 29.32
N GLY A 157 -20.80 16.57 28.92
CA GLY A 157 -20.37 17.65 29.82
C GLY A 157 -21.53 18.48 30.39
N ALA A 158 -22.58 18.73 29.58
CA ALA A 158 -23.78 19.42 30.04
C ALA A 158 -24.58 18.58 31.04
N VAL A 159 -24.70 17.28 30.81
CA VAL A 159 -25.36 16.33 31.73
C VAL A 159 -24.68 16.34 33.09
N ILE A 160 -23.35 16.23 33.14
CA ILE A 160 -22.58 16.19 34.39
C ILE A 160 -22.82 17.45 35.24
N ILE A 161 -22.83 18.62 34.60
CA ILE A 161 -23.05 19.90 35.27
C ILE A 161 -24.49 20.01 35.80
N VAL A 162 -25.49 19.73 34.97
CA VAL A 162 -26.91 19.81 35.35
C VAL A 162 -27.25 18.82 36.46
N GLU A 163 -26.75 17.59 36.39
CA GLU A 163 -26.95 16.59 37.44
C GLU A 163 -26.30 17.01 38.77
N SER A 164 -25.10 17.61 38.73
CA SER A 164 -24.48 18.13 39.97
C SER A 164 -25.27 19.27 40.59
N VAL A 165 -25.82 20.17 39.78
CA VAL A 165 -26.68 21.27 40.25
C VAL A 165 -27.95 20.69 40.89
N LEU A 166 -28.61 19.74 40.23
CA LEU A 166 -29.81 19.07 40.76
C LEU A 166 -29.54 18.28 42.03
N HIS A 167 -28.44 17.53 42.08
CA HIS A 167 -28.07 16.74 43.25
C HIS A 167 -27.81 17.64 44.46
N GLN A 168 -27.14 18.77 44.27
CA GLN A 168 -26.90 19.75 45.32
C GLN A 168 -28.21 20.39 45.81
N LEU A 169 -29.13 20.72 44.91
CA LEU A 169 -30.48 21.22 45.22
C LEU A 169 -31.30 20.24 46.07
N MET A 170 -31.14 18.94 45.85
CA MET A 170 -31.87 17.90 46.59
C MET A 170 -31.28 17.61 47.99
N GLN A 171 -29.97 17.81 48.19
CA GLN A 171 -29.30 17.53 49.47
C GLN A 171 -29.56 18.60 50.54
N GLN A 172 -29.77 19.87 50.17
CA GLN A 172 -30.00 20.92 51.17
C GLN A 172 -31.43 20.87 51.73
N GLN A 173 -31.56 20.49 53.01
CA GLN A 173 -32.85 20.42 53.73
C GLN A 173 -33.61 21.76 53.77
N ARG A 174 -32.89 22.89 53.83
CA ARG A 174 -33.47 24.24 53.88
C ARG A 174 -34.26 24.61 52.60
N PHE A 175 -33.90 24.03 51.46
CA PHE A 175 -34.60 24.21 50.18
C PHE A 175 -35.71 23.20 49.92
N LYS A 176 -35.89 22.18 50.79
CA LYS A 176 -37.06 21.28 50.74
C LYS A 176 -38.33 21.94 51.27
N GLU A 177 -38.20 23.00 52.08
CA GLU A 177 -39.32 23.70 52.72
C GLU A 177 -39.71 25.01 52.00
N LEU A 178 -38.85 25.53 51.12
CA LEU A 178 -39.08 26.78 50.38
C LEU A 178 -39.73 26.53 49.01
N LEU A 179 -40.91 27.11 48.78
CA LEU A 179 -41.62 27.09 47.48
C LEU A 179 -40.92 27.88 46.37
N LYS A 180 -40.05 28.85 46.73
CA LYS A 180 -39.19 29.62 45.83
C LYS A 180 -37.87 29.93 46.52
N VAL A 181 -36.76 29.60 45.86
CA VAL A 181 -35.41 30.02 46.24
C VAL A 181 -35.16 31.45 45.72
N PRO A 182 -34.58 32.37 46.52
CA PRO A 182 -34.17 33.69 46.04
C PRO A 182 -33.20 33.58 44.85
N ALA A 183 -33.30 34.48 43.87
CA ALA A 183 -32.49 34.41 42.64
C ALA A 183 -30.98 34.46 42.92
N SER A 184 -30.55 35.32 43.85
CA SER A 184 -29.13 35.43 44.26
C SER A 184 -28.59 34.15 44.90
N GLU A 185 -29.37 33.49 45.76
CA GLU A 185 -28.97 32.22 46.38
C GLU A 185 -28.93 31.07 45.37
N MET A 186 -29.81 31.08 44.38
CA MET A 186 -29.78 30.12 43.27
C MET A 186 -28.53 30.32 42.41
N ASP A 187 -28.19 31.56 42.05
CA ASP A 187 -27.01 31.89 41.25
C ASP A 187 -25.71 31.49 41.95
N ASP A 188 -25.55 31.81 43.24
CA ASP A 188 -24.38 31.43 44.03
C ASP A 188 -24.22 29.91 44.14
N MET A 189 -25.33 29.20 44.37
CA MET A 189 -25.32 27.74 44.50
C MET A 189 -25.04 27.06 43.15
N VAL A 190 -25.63 27.55 42.05
CA VAL A 190 -25.37 27.03 40.71
C VAL A 190 -23.92 27.29 40.34
N THR A 191 -23.39 28.49 40.59
CA THR A 191 -21.98 28.84 40.32
C THR A 191 -21.02 27.96 41.12
N ALA A 192 -21.29 27.75 42.40
CA ALA A 192 -20.47 26.87 43.26
C ALA A 192 -20.57 25.39 42.86
N SER A 193 -21.75 24.90 42.44
CA SER A 193 -21.91 23.50 42.03
C SER A 193 -21.33 23.23 40.64
N ALA A 194 -21.61 24.10 39.68
CA ALA A 194 -21.08 24.04 38.32
C ALA A 194 -19.56 24.18 38.33
N GLY A 195 -19.02 25.18 39.04
CA GLY A 195 -17.56 25.41 39.14
C GLY A 195 -16.80 24.21 39.72
N ARG A 196 -17.39 23.47 40.66
CA ARG A 196 -16.79 22.23 41.20
C ARG A 196 -16.65 21.12 40.16
N MET A 197 -17.64 20.95 39.28
CA MET A 197 -17.65 19.87 38.28
C MET A 197 -17.07 20.31 36.93
N MET A 198 -16.89 21.61 36.73
CA MET A 198 -16.37 22.21 35.50
C MET A 198 -15.03 21.60 35.10
N ASN A 199 -14.08 21.48 36.02
CA ASN A 199 -12.77 20.90 35.72
C ASN A 199 -12.90 19.47 35.18
N SER A 200 -13.70 18.60 35.81
CA SER A 200 -13.86 17.21 35.36
C SER A 200 -14.58 17.10 34.01
N ALA A 201 -15.61 17.92 33.76
CA ALA A 201 -16.32 17.95 32.49
C ALA A 201 -15.44 18.51 31.35
N VAL A 202 -14.71 19.60 31.61
CA VAL A 202 -13.80 20.25 30.66
C VAL A 202 -12.67 19.34 30.23
N PHE A 203 -11.97 18.69 31.18
CA PHE A 203 -10.89 17.76 30.84
C PHE A 203 -11.42 16.56 30.05
N GLY A 204 -12.61 16.06 30.40
CA GLY A 204 -13.31 15.03 29.64
C GLY A 204 -13.53 15.40 28.17
N GLN A 205 -14.14 16.56 27.93
CA GLN A 205 -14.42 17.04 26.58
C GLN A 205 -13.14 17.34 25.78
N ILE A 206 -12.10 17.88 26.41
CA ILE A 206 -10.78 18.09 25.77
C ILE A 206 -10.14 16.76 25.37
N ILE A 207 -10.23 15.72 26.22
CA ILE A 207 -9.72 14.38 25.88
C ILE A 207 -10.47 13.83 24.67
N ILE A 208 -11.79 13.91 24.64
CA ILE A 208 -12.58 13.47 23.48
C ILE A 208 -12.16 14.25 22.23
N LEU A 209 -12.01 15.58 22.30
CA LEU A 209 -11.55 16.41 21.18
C LEU A 209 -10.18 15.98 20.65
N ILE A 210 -9.20 15.77 21.54
CA ILE A 210 -7.83 15.41 21.16
C ILE A 210 -7.76 14.00 20.57
N VAL A 211 -8.64 13.09 20.99
CA VAL A 211 -8.73 11.73 20.43
C VAL A 211 -9.11 11.73 18.94
N TYR A 212 -9.82 12.75 18.45
CA TYR A 212 -10.09 12.91 17.02
C TYR A 212 -8.95 13.56 16.23
N LEU A 213 -7.97 14.19 16.89
CA LEU A 213 -6.85 14.88 16.22
C LEU A 213 -5.99 13.93 15.36
N PRO A 214 -5.65 12.70 15.80
CA PRO A 214 -4.92 11.75 14.97
C PRO A 214 -5.69 11.31 13.71
N ILE A 215 -7.02 11.41 13.68
CA ILE A 215 -7.78 11.10 12.46
C ILE A 215 -7.52 12.18 11.39
N LEU A 216 -7.18 13.41 11.80
CA LEU A 216 -6.81 14.48 10.88
C LEU A 216 -5.43 14.26 10.22
N THR A 217 -4.63 13.30 10.68
CA THR A 217 -3.36 12.96 10.02
C THR A 217 -3.54 11.94 8.89
N LEU A 218 -4.74 11.35 8.74
CA LEU A 218 -5.03 10.43 7.64
C LEU A 218 -4.89 11.13 6.28
N GLU A 219 -4.13 10.52 5.38
CA GLU A 219 -3.87 11.04 4.05
C GLU A 219 -4.64 10.26 2.98
N GLY A 220 -4.49 10.63 1.71
CA GLY A 220 -5.06 9.86 0.60
C GLY A 220 -6.59 9.80 0.63
N ILE A 221 -7.11 8.58 0.59
CA ILE A 221 -8.54 8.30 0.37
C ILE A 221 -9.27 8.27 1.70
N GLU A 222 -8.74 7.52 2.67
CA GLU A 222 -9.23 7.50 4.02
C GLU A 222 -9.26 8.90 4.63
N GLY A 223 -8.27 9.75 4.31
CA GLY A 223 -8.25 11.15 4.73
C GLY A 223 -9.43 11.93 4.15
N LYS A 224 -9.69 11.83 2.83
CA LYS A 224 -10.83 12.50 2.20
C LYS A 224 -12.18 12.01 2.73
N MET A 225 -12.25 10.78 3.21
CA MET A 225 -13.46 10.16 3.72
C MET A 225 -13.71 10.46 5.20
N PHE A 226 -12.69 10.41 6.06
CA PHE A 226 -12.85 10.50 7.51
C PHE A 226 -12.42 11.85 8.13
N LYS A 227 -11.65 12.69 7.44
CA LYS A 227 -11.33 14.05 7.94
C LYS A 227 -12.56 14.92 8.14
N PRO A 228 -13.49 15.04 7.15
CA PRO A 228 -14.70 15.85 7.32
C PRO A 228 -15.55 15.39 8.51
N MET A 229 -15.55 14.08 8.78
CA MET A 229 -16.22 13.47 9.93
C MET A 229 -15.60 13.95 11.25
N ALA A 230 -14.28 13.83 11.39
CA ALA A 230 -13.55 14.25 12.58
C ALA A 230 -13.67 15.77 12.84
N GLU A 231 -13.59 16.59 11.79
CA GLU A 231 -13.77 18.04 11.87
C GLU A 231 -15.17 18.42 12.37
N THR A 232 -16.20 17.79 11.81
CA THR A 232 -17.60 18.07 12.19
C THR A 232 -17.87 17.70 13.64
N VAL A 233 -17.40 16.53 14.09
CA VAL A 233 -17.52 16.11 15.49
C VAL A 233 -16.72 17.04 16.42
N ALA A 234 -15.50 17.42 16.03
CA ALA A 234 -14.66 18.35 16.78
C ALA A 234 -15.34 19.72 16.94
N PHE A 235 -15.95 20.26 15.87
CA PHE A 235 -16.68 21.52 15.94
C PHE A 235 -17.93 21.42 16.82
N ALA A 236 -18.69 20.33 16.73
CA ALA A 236 -19.85 20.10 17.58
C ALA A 236 -19.47 19.98 19.06
N LEU A 237 -18.39 19.24 19.36
CA LEU A 237 -17.86 19.12 20.72
C LEU A 237 -17.32 20.46 21.25
N LEU A 238 -16.64 21.25 20.42
CA LEU A 238 -16.16 22.57 20.80
C LEU A 238 -17.34 23.53 21.08
N GLY A 239 -18.40 23.48 20.27
CA GLY A 239 -19.63 24.21 20.52
C GLY A 239 -20.30 23.80 21.84
N ALA A 240 -20.47 22.49 22.06
CA ALA A 240 -21.03 21.98 23.32
C ALA A 240 -20.16 22.27 24.54
N PHE A 241 -18.84 22.25 24.39
CA PHE A 241 -17.87 22.67 25.40
C PHE A 241 -18.12 24.14 25.80
N LEU A 242 -18.18 25.05 24.83
CA LEU A 242 -18.47 26.47 25.10
C LEU A 242 -19.83 26.67 25.77
N LEU A 243 -20.87 25.97 25.30
CA LEU A 243 -22.22 26.04 25.87
C LEU A 243 -22.28 25.46 27.29
N SER A 244 -21.51 24.41 27.59
CA SER A 244 -21.45 23.81 28.93
C SER A 244 -20.85 24.76 29.97
N LEU A 245 -19.96 25.65 29.55
CA LEU A 245 -19.33 26.66 30.42
C LEU A 245 -20.16 27.92 30.60
N THR A 246 -20.96 28.28 29.60
CA THR A 246 -21.67 29.57 29.55
C THR A 246 -23.18 29.39 29.68
N TYR A 247 -23.82 28.78 28.69
CA TYR A 247 -25.27 28.63 28.57
C TYR A 247 -25.86 27.73 29.65
N ILE A 248 -25.26 26.56 29.94
CA ILE A 248 -25.82 25.58 30.87
C ILE A 248 -25.89 26.12 32.31
N PRO A 249 -24.84 26.70 32.91
CA PRO A 249 -24.92 27.26 34.26
C PRO A 249 -25.94 28.38 34.35
N MET A 250 -25.93 29.32 33.40
CA MET A 250 -26.86 30.45 33.37
C MET A 250 -28.32 29.99 33.25
N MET A 251 -28.63 29.08 32.34
CA MET A 251 -29.99 28.60 32.18
C MET A 251 -30.43 27.67 33.30
N SER A 252 -29.48 26.99 33.97
CA SER A 252 -29.78 26.18 35.16
C SER A 252 -30.32 27.03 36.30
N SER A 253 -29.79 28.24 36.53
CA SER A 253 -30.30 29.12 37.59
C SER A 253 -31.68 29.71 37.27
N ILE A 254 -32.00 29.90 35.98
CA ILE A 254 -33.28 30.45 35.52
C ILE A 254 -34.40 29.38 35.46
N LEU A 255 -34.13 28.20 34.89
CA LEU A 255 -35.14 27.18 34.59
C LEU A 255 -35.36 26.15 35.70
N LEU A 256 -34.32 25.79 36.45
CA LEU A 256 -34.43 24.79 37.51
C LEU A 256 -35.12 25.40 38.73
N ARG A 257 -36.01 24.62 39.36
CA ARG A 257 -36.71 25.00 40.59
C ARG A 257 -36.62 23.87 41.59
N ALA A 258 -36.68 24.21 42.89
CA ALA A 258 -36.76 23.23 43.96
C ALA A 258 -37.99 22.31 43.76
N ARG A 259 -37.78 21.00 43.90
CA ARG A 259 -38.75 19.95 43.60
C ARG A 259 -39.68 19.70 44.80
N ASN A 260 -40.95 19.40 44.55
CA ASN A 260 -41.85 18.84 45.58
C ASN A 260 -41.38 17.45 46.05
N SER A 261 -41.49 17.17 47.35
CA SER A 261 -40.97 16.01 48.10
C SER A 261 -41.34 14.58 47.63
N LYS A 262 -42.10 14.40 46.54
CA LYS A 262 -42.48 13.05 46.05
C LYS A 262 -41.36 12.45 45.17
N PRO A 263 -40.83 11.25 45.50
CA PRO A 263 -39.80 10.59 44.69
C PRO A 263 -40.36 10.16 43.33
N SER A 264 -39.64 10.48 42.26
CA SER A 264 -40.02 10.14 40.89
C SER A 264 -39.93 8.64 40.62
N LEU A 265 -40.52 8.19 39.50
CA LEU A 265 -40.32 6.83 39.00
C LEU A 265 -38.83 6.52 38.80
N SER A 266 -38.06 7.49 38.27
CA SER A 266 -36.61 7.40 38.16
C SER A 266 -35.93 7.17 39.51
N ASP A 267 -36.29 7.94 40.54
CA ASP A 267 -35.66 7.83 41.86
C ASP A 267 -35.92 6.47 42.52
N ARG A 268 -37.07 5.85 42.27
CA ARG A 268 -37.37 4.49 42.77
C ARG A 268 -36.56 3.43 42.04
N LEU A 269 -36.48 3.56 40.71
CA LEU A 269 -35.73 2.63 39.86
C LEU A 269 -34.22 2.72 40.17
N MET A 270 -33.68 3.93 40.28
CA MET A 270 -32.28 4.17 40.65
C MET A 270 -31.96 3.67 42.05
N LYS A 271 -32.81 3.90 43.06
CA LYS A 271 -32.59 3.32 44.40
C LYS A 271 -32.54 1.79 44.40
N ARG A 272 -33.29 1.13 43.50
CA ARG A 272 -33.25 -0.33 43.34
C ARG A 272 -31.94 -0.76 42.68
N LEU A 273 -31.50 -0.04 41.65
CA LEU A 273 -30.23 -0.27 40.96
C LEU A 273 -29.02 0.00 41.88
N GLU A 274 -29.04 1.08 42.66
CA GLU A 274 -28.03 1.44 43.66
C GLU A 274 -27.88 0.33 44.71
N LYS A 275 -28.99 -0.14 45.29
CA LYS A 275 -28.95 -1.28 46.24
C LYS A 275 -28.39 -2.55 45.62
N PHE A 276 -28.79 -2.86 44.39
CA PHE A 276 -28.27 -4.03 43.66
C PHE A 276 -26.77 -3.88 43.37
N TYR A 277 -26.36 -2.72 42.87
CA TYR A 277 -24.98 -2.38 42.60
C TYR A 277 -24.10 -2.48 43.85
N VAL A 278 -24.50 -1.87 44.97
CA VAL A 278 -23.75 -1.94 46.23
C VAL A 278 -23.63 -3.39 46.72
N HIS A 279 -24.71 -4.17 46.64
CA HIS A 279 -24.70 -5.58 47.02
C HIS A 279 -23.71 -6.41 46.17
N VAL A 280 -23.71 -6.20 44.85
CA VAL A 280 -22.80 -6.89 43.93
C VAL A 280 -21.37 -6.40 44.10
N LEU A 281 -21.15 -5.09 44.23
CA LEU A 281 -19.84 -4.49 44.42
C LEU A 281 -19.16 -5.04 45.69
N LEU A 282 -19.91 -5.15 46.80
CA LEU A 282 -19.39 -5.76 48.04
C LEU A 282 -18.99 -7.23 47.86
N LYS A 283 -19.66 -7.99 46.99
CA LYS A 283 -19.26 -9.37 46.63
C LYS A 283 -18.00 -9.37 45.76
N VAL A 284 -17.93 -8.50 44.74
CA VAL A 284 -16.76 -8.35 43.85
C VAL A 284 -15.51 -7.98 44.65
N LEU A 285 -15.63 -7.04 45.60
CA LEU A 285 -14.52 -6.60 46.46
C LEU A 285 -13.97 -7.72 47.38
N ARG A 286 -14.73 -8.79 47.64
CA ARG A 286 -14.25 -9.96 48.41
C ARG A 286 -13.45 -10.93 47.57
N LEU A 287 -13.57 -10.88 46.23
CA LEU A 287 -12.97 -11.83 45.30
C LEU A 287 -12.10 -11.11 44.22
N PRO A 288 -11.11 -10.29 44.61
CA PRO A 288 -10.37 -9.45 43.67
C PRO A 288 -9.58 -10.24 42.62
N LYS A 289 -8.99 -11.36 43.01
CA LYS A 289 -8.14 -12.18 42.13
C LYS A 289 -8.93 -12.86 41.01
N THR A 290 -10.13 -13.35 41.31
CA THR A 290 -10.96 -14.06 40.32
C THR A 290 -11.55 -13.10 39.31
N ILE A 291 -11.98 -11.91 39.73
CA ILE A 291 -12.53 -10.90 38.83
C ILE A 291 -11.44 -10.34 37.91
N LEU A 292 -10.25 -10.05 38.45
CA LEU A 292 -9.13 -9.59 37.63
C LEU A 292 -8.69 -10.66 36.61
N ALA A 293 -8.63 -11.93 37.03
CA ALA A 293 -8.32 -13.05 36.13
C ALA A 293 -9.39 -13.22 35.02
N LEU A 294 -10.68 -13.08 35.36
CA LEU A 294 -11.77 -13.13 34.39
C LEU A 294 -11.65 -12.01 33.35
N VAL A 295 -11.39 -10.78 33.78
CA VAL A 295 -11.23 -9.62 32.89
C VAL A 295 -10.03 -9.79 31.96
N ILE A 296 -8.89 -10.23 32.49
CA ILE A 296 -7.70 -10.52 31.68
C ILE A 296 -8.01 -11.65 30.68
N SER A 297 -8.73 -12.69 31.09
CA SER A 297 -9.15 -13.78 30.20
C SER A 297 -10.08 -13.29 29.09
N LEU A 298 -11.04 -12.42 29.41
CA LEU A 298 -11.94 -11.81 28.42
C LEU A 298 -11.18 -10.89 27.46
N PHE A 299 -10.18 -10.16 27.96
CA PHE A 299 -9.31 -9.34 27.12
C PHE A 299 -8.49 -10.19 26.16
N ILE A 300 -7.84 -11.26 26.64
CA ILE A 300 -7.10 -12.19 25.77
C ILE A 300 -8.05 -12.80 24.73
N LEU A 301 -9.25 -13.23 25.14
CA LEU A 301 -10.24 -13.79 24.23
C LEU A 301 -10.69 -12.76 23.18
N ALA A 302 -10.87 -11.49 23.56
CA ALA A 302 -11.17 -10.41 22.62
C ALA A 302 -10.01 -10.18 21.63
N VAL A 303 -8.76 -10.18 22.08
CA VAL A 303 -7.59 -10.04 21.19
C VAL A 303 -7.50 -11.22 20.21
N VAL A 304 -7.74 -12.45 20.68
CA VAL A 304 -7.80 -13.64 19.81
C VAL A 304 -8.97 -13.54 18.83
N THR A 305 -10.13 -13.08 19.27
CA THR A 305 -11.28 -12.89 18.37
C THR A 305 -10.97 -11.85 17.30
N LEU A 306 -10.35 -10.72 17.69
CA LEU A 306 -9.94 -9.66 16.77
C LEU A 306 -8.91 -10.14 15.75
N SER A 307 -7.97 -11.02 16.13
CA SER A 307 -6.98 -11.55 15.20
C SER A 307 -7.57 -12.51 14.15
N HIS A 308 -8.76 -13.05 14.40
CA HIS A 308 -9.49 -13.91 13.47
C HIS A 308 -10.56 -13.17 12.66
N LEU A 309 -10.86 -11.90 13.00
CA LEU A 309 -11.77 -11.08 12.20
C LEU A 309 -11.10 -10.73 10.86
N GLY A 310 -11.89 -10.83 9.79
CA GLY A 310 -11.51 -10.39 8.47
C GLY A 310 -11.26 -8.88 8.38
N GLY A 311 -10.62 -8.43 7.30
CA GLY A 311 -10.30 -7.03 7.08
C GLY A 311 -10.86 -6.50 5.76
N GLU A 312 -11.48 -5.32 5.80
CA GLU A 312 -11.94 -4.60 4.61
C GLU A 312 -11.68 -3.10 4.73
N PHE A 313 -11.50 -2.38 3.62
CA PHE A 313 -11.23 -0.95 3.66
C PHE A 313 -12.48 -0.18 4.13
N ILE A 314 -13.54 -0.24 3.32
CA ILE A 314 -14.85 0.36 3.58
C ILE A 314 -15.90 -0.61 2.98
N PRO A 315 -17.03 -0.85 3.66
CA PRO A 315 -18.15 -1.61 3.09
C PRO A 315 -18.67 -0.99 1.79
N SER A 316 -19.22 -1.79 0.88
CA SER A 316 -19.85 -1.29 -0.35
C SER A 316 -21.06 -0.40 -0.03
N LEU A 317 -21.10 0.81 -0.59
CA LEU A 317 -22.21 1.75 -0.40
C LEU A 317 -23.33 1.46 -1.41
N GLU A 318 -24.57 1.29 -0.94
CA GLU A 318 -25.72 1.18 -1.83
C GLU A 318 -26.01 2.55 -2.50
N GLU A 319 -25.95 2.60 -3.83
CA GLU A 319 -26.14 3.86 -4.60
C GLU A 319 -27.53 4.00 -5.26
N GLY A 320 -28.37 2.95 -5.18
CA GLY A 320 -29.71 2.95 -5.75
C GLY A 320 -29.82 2.30 -7.14
N ASP A 321 -28.76 2.39 -7.95
CA ASP A 321 -28.71 1.87 -9.33
C ASP A 321 -27.49 0.96 -9.52
N PHE A 322 -27.50 0.12 -10.57
CA PHE A 322 -26.33 -0.68 -10.94
C PHE A 322 -25.58 -0.08 -12.14
N ALA A 323 -24.27 -0.18 -12.11
CA ALA A 323 -23.40 -0.10 -13.27
C ALA A 323 -22.84 -1.49 -13.55
N VAL A 324 -23.04 -1.98 -14.77
CA VAL A 324 -22.62 -3.31 -15.19
C VAL A 324 -21.50 -3.17 -16.21
N ASP A 325 -20.31 -3.66 -15.87
CA ASP A 325 -19.20 -3.81 -16.82
C ASP A 325 -19.55 -4.98 -17.74
N THR A 326 -19.96 -4.65 -18.96
CA THR A 326 -20.38 -5.61 -19.97
C THR A 326 -19.35 -5.69 -21.08
N ARG A 327 -18.92 -6.88 -21.45
CA ARG A 327 -17.90 -7.07 -22.47
C ARG A 327 -18.25 -8.22 -23.40
N VAL A 328 -17.86 -8.07 -24.66
CA VAL A 328 -17.85 -9.16 -25.65
C VAL A 328 -16.41 -9.61 -25.92
N LEU A 329 -16.24 -10.64 -26.74
CA LEU A 329 -14.91 -11.14 -27.09
C LEU A 329 -14.03 -10.05 -27.74
N PRO A 330 -12.75 -9.91 -27.35
CA PRO A 330 -11.82 -8.98 -27.97
C PRO A 330 -11.73 -9.16 -29.49
N GLY A 331 -11.70 -8.04 -30.22
CA GLY A 331 -11.72 -8.03 -31.68
C GLY A 331 -13.13 -8.10 -32.32
N SER A 332 -14.19 -8.12 -31.51
CA SER A 332 -15.56 -7.92 -31.99
C SER A 332 -15.73 -6.48 -32.52
N ASN A 333 -16.57 -6.31 -33.54
CA ASN A 333 -16.89 -4.99 -34.07
C ASN A 333 -18.00 -4.32 -33.23
N LEU A 334 -18.14 -2.99 -33.38
CA LEU A 334 -19.12 -2.19 -32.65
C LEU A 334 -20.57 -2.68 -32.83
N THR A 335 -20.93 -3.13 -34.04
CA THR A 335 -22.29 -3.63 -34.34
C THR A 335 -22.61 -4.88 -33.54
N THR A 336 -21.67 -5.82 -33.45
CA THR A 336 -21.81 -7.03 -32.63
C THR A 336 -21.94 -6.69 -31.15
N THR A 337 -21.18 -5.70 -30.65
CA THR A 337 -21.32 -5.23 -29.27
C THR A 337 -22.71 -4.66 -29.03
N ILE A 338 -23.20 -3.77 -29.92
CA ILE A 338 -24.54 -3.17 -29.84
C ILE A 338 -25.63 -4.25 -29.79
N GLU A 339 -25.61 -5.22 -30.69
CA GLU A 339 -26.60 -6.31 -30.74
C GLU A 339 -26.59 -7.15 -29.46
N SER A 340 -25.40 -7.45 -28.93
CA SER A 340 -25.25 -8.26 -27.72
C SER A 340 -25.75 -7.50 -26.48
N THR A 341 -25.41 -6.21 -26.36
CA THR A 341 -25.86 -5.38 -25.23
C THR A 341 -27.36 -5.08 -25.31
N GLN A 342 -27.94 -4.95 -26.51
CA GLN A 342 -29.39 -4.80 -26.68
C GLN A 342 -30.15 -6.06 -26.22
N LYS A 343 -29.66 -7.26 -26.53
CA LYS A 343 -30.23 -8.52 -26.01
C LYS A 343 -30.16 -8.58 -24.48
N ALA A 344 -29.01 -8.20 -23.90
CA ALA A 344 -28.84 -8.14 -22.46
C ALA A 344 -29.81 -7.12 -21.81
N ALA A 345 -29.96 -5.93 -22.38
CA ALA A 345 -30.91 -4.92 -21.91
C ALA A 345 -32.36 -5.42 -21.99
N HIS A 346 -32.73 -6.12 -23.07
CA HIS A 346 -34.05 -6.73 -23.21
C HIS A 346 -34.34 -7.78 -22.14
N ILE A 347 -33.37 -8.65 -21.82
CA ILE A 347 -33.51 -9.66 -20.75
C ILE A 347 -33.70 -8.99 -19.39
N LEU A 348 -32.89 -7.98 -19.07
CA LEU A 348 -32.99 -7.29 -17.79
C LEU A 348 -34.36 -6.61 -17.64
N LYS A 349 -34.83 -5.92 -18.69
CA LYS A 349 -36.10 -5.20 -18.66
C LYS A 349 -37.33 -6.11 -18.69
N SER A 350 -37.26 -7.25 -19.37
CA SER A 350 -38.38 -8.20 -19.50
C SER A 350 -38.55 -9.11 -18.28
N ARG A 351 -37.45 -9.56 -17.67
CA ARG A 351 -37.50 -10.52 -16.55
C ARG A 351 -37.52 -9.87 -15.18
N PHE A 352 -37.06 -8.63 -15.04
CA PHE A 352 -36.98 -7.94 -13.75
C PHE A 352 -37.86 -6.68 -13.74
N PRO A 353 -39.03 -6.73 -13.09
CA PRO A 353 -39.91 -5.56 -12.97
C PRO A 353 -39.29 -4.40 -12.15
N GLU A 354 -38.19 -4.65 -11.45
CA GLU A 354 -37.40 -3.66 -10.70
C GLU A 354 -36.69 -2.66 -11.61
N VAL A 355 -36.41 -3.02 -12.87
CA VAL A 355 -35.66 -2.19 -13.82
C VAL A 355 -36.57 -1.14 -14.44
N GLU A 356 -36.23 0.14 -14.25
CA GLU A 356 -36.93 1.28 -14.87
C GLU A 356 -36.43 1.48 -16.31
N LYS A 357 -35.11 1.57 -16.48
CA LYS A 357 -34.45 1.82 -17.76
C LYS A 357 -33.04 1.27 -17.76
N VAL A 358 -32.57 0.91 -18.95
CA VAL A 358 -31.22 0.41 -19.19
C VAL A 358 -30.55 1.29 -20.23
N VAL A 359 -29.41 1.86 -19.91
CA VAL A 359 -28.65 2.70 -20.85
C VAL A 359 -27.24 2.17 -20.96
N THR A 360 -26.83 1.84 -22.18
CA THR A 360 -25.51 1.24 -22.41
C THR A 360 -24.62 2.21 -23.17
N LYS A 361 -23.46 2.51 -22.61
CA LYS A 361 -22.38 3.27 -23.25
C LYS A 361 -21.32 2.28 -23.74
N ILE A 362 -21.12 2.20 -25.05
CA ILE A 362 -20.21 1.25 -25.69
C ILE A 362 -19.01 2.01 -26.25
N GLY A 363 -17.79 1.54 -25.99
CA GLY A 363 -16.57 2.18 -26.46
C GLY A 363 -16.35 3.61 -25.93
N SER A 364 -15.49 4.36 -26.61
CA SER A 364 -15.11 5.72 -26.21
C SER A 364 -16.07 6.78 -26.77
N GLY A 365 -16.33 7.82 -25.96
CA GLY A 365 -17.01 9.03 -26.42
C GLY A 365 -16.09 9.95 -27.25
N GLU A 366 -16.69 10.98 -27.85
CA GLU A 366 -15.99 11.99 -28.67
C GLU A 366 -14.94 12.78 -27.87
N VAL A 367 -15.24 13.07 -26.60
CA VAL A 367 -14.26 13.57 -25.63
C VAL A 367 -13.76 12.36 -24.85
N PRO A 368 -12.53 11.86 -25.08
CA PRO A 368 -12.05 10.61 -24.52
C PRO A 368 -11.55 10.81 -23.09
N THR A 369 -12.46 11.16 -22.17
CA THR A 369 -12.17 11.16 -20.73
C THR A 369 -12.10 9.74 -20.15
N ASP A 370 -12.67 8.77 -20.87
CA ASP A 370 -12.68 7.35 -20.55
C ASP A 370 -12.39 6.55 -21.85
N PRO A 371 -11.13 6.16 -22.10
CA PRO A 371 -10.74 5.47 -23.32
C PRO A 371 -11.13 3.98 -23.25
N MET A 372 -12.41 3.70 -23.50
CA MET A 372 -12.92 2.33 -23.54
C MET A 372 -12.77 1.69 -24.92
N PRO A 373 -12.38 0.41 -25.00
CA PRO A 373 -12.32 -0.31 -26.27
C PRO A 373 -13.73 -0.68 -26.77
N MET A 374 -13.87 -0.99 -28.06
CA MET A 374 -15.17 -1.15 -28.74
C MET A 374 -15.93 -2.42 -28.32
N GLU A 375 -15.21 -3.39 -27.75
CA GLU A 375 -15.76 -4.61 -27.15
C GLU A 375 -16.24 -4.42 -25.70
N ALA A 376 -15.96 -3.28 -25.07
CA ALA A 376 -16.35 -2.98 -23.70
C ALA A 376 -17.49 -1.95 -23.64
N SER A 377 -18.36 -2.13 -22.66
CA SER A 377 -19.53 -1.29 -22.48
C SER A 377 -19.95 -1.16 -21.02
N ASP A 378 -20.38 0.04 -20.66
CA ASP A 378 -20.95 0.35 -19.36
C ASP A 378 -22.47 0.36 -19.48
N MET A 379 -23.11 -0.67 -18.93
CA MET A 379 -24.57 -0.76 -18.90
C MET A 379 -25.08 -0.21 -17.56
N MET A 380 -25.71 0.96 -17.60
CA MET A 380 -26.38 1.58 -16.46
C MET A 380 -27.79 1.03 -16.35
N VAL A 381 -28.05 0.30 -15.27
CA VAL A 381 -29.36 -0.29 -14.96
C VAL A 381 -29.99 0.53 -13.85
N ILE A 382 -30.96 1.36 -14.22
CA ILE A 382 -31.65 2.26 -13.30
C ILE A 382 -32.82 1.51 -12.69
N LEU A 383 -32.90 1.53 -11.37
CA LEU A 383 -33.86 0.73 -10.63
C LEU A 383 -34.96 1.60 -10.03
N LYS A 384 -36.15 1.01 -9.90
CA LYS A 384 -37.20 1.52 -9.04
C LYS A 384 -36.74 1.55 -7.59
N ASP A 385 -37.44 2.32 -6.77
CA ASP A 385 -37.14 2.38 -5.35
C ASP A 385 -37.29 0.98 -4.70
N LYS A 386 -36.40 0.67 -3.76
CA LYS A 386 -36.30 -0.66 -3.09
C LYS A 386 -37.61 -1.17 -2.49
N LYS A 387 -38.53 -0.26 -2.16
CA LYS A 387 -39.86 -0.58 -1.63
C LYS A 387 -40.80 -1.22 -2.66
N GLU A 388 -40.52 -1.03 -3.94
CA GLU A 388 -41.31 -1.55 -5.07
C GLU A 388 -40.74 -2.86 -5.63
N TRP A 389 -39.70 -3.42 -5.00
CA TRP A 389 -39.05 -4.63 -5.49
C TRP A 389 -39.85 -5.90 -5.17
N THR A 390 -39.88 -6.83 -6.13
CA THR A 390 -40.65 -8.09 -6.05
C THR A 390 -39.78 -9.34 -6.19
N SER A 391 -38.69 -9.26 -6.96
CA SER A 391 -37.83 -10.37 -7.32
C SER A 391 -36.72 -10.62 -6.32
N ALA A 392 -36.33 -9.63 -5.50
CA ALA A 392 -35.28 -9.73 -4.50
C ALA A 392 -35.48 -8.68 -3.39
N HIS A 393 -34.87 -8.91 -2.22
CA HIS A 393 -34.94 -7.97 -1.09
C HIS A 393 -33.66 -7.14 -0.89
N THR A 394 -32.54 -7.57 -1.47
CA THR A 394 -31.23 -6.93 -1.32
C THR A 394 -30.54 -6.72 -2.66
N PHE A 395 -29.68 -5.71 -2.76
CA PHE A 395 -28.91 -5.46 -3.98
C PHE A 395 -28.02 -6.66 -4.37
N PRO A 396 -27.25 -7.29 -3.45
CA PRO A 396 -26.44 -8.45 -3.82
C PRO A 396 -27.26 -9.63 -4.35
N GLU A 397 -28.45 -9.86 -3.79
CA GLU A 397 -29.37 -10.90 -4.26
C GLU A 397 -29.89 -10.59 -5.67
N LEU A 398 -30.31 -9.34 -5.93
CA LEU A 398 -30.79 -8.90 -7.23
C LEU A 398 -29.70 -8.98 -8.29
N ALA A 399 -28.50 -8.50 -7.98
CA ALA A 399 -27.32 -8.59 -8.85
C ALA A 399 -26.98 -10.04 -9.21
N SER A 400 -27.08 -10.97 -8.25
CA SER A 400 -26.83 -12.39 -8.50
C SER A 400 -27.89 -13.00 -9.44
N LYS A 401 -29.17 -12.65 -9.27
CA LYS A 401 -30.26 -13.11 -10.16
C LYS A 401 -30.11 -12.52 -11.56
N MET A 402 -29.78 -11.24 -11.68
CA MET A 402 -29.54 -10.57 -12.97
C MET A 402 -28.30 -11.12 -13.68
N SER A 403 -27.20 -11.35 -12.95
CA SER A 403 -25.99 -11.96 -13.49
C SER A 403 -26.25 -13.34 -14.08
N MET A 404 -27.03 -14.18 -13.38
CA MET A 404 -27.47 -15.48 -13.88
C MET A 404 -28.38 -15.36 -15.11
N ALA A 405 -29.25 -14.34 -15.17
CA ALA A 405 -30.09 -14.14 -16.34
C ALA A 405 -29.30 -13.69 -17.58
N LEU A 406 -28.20 -12.95 -17.39
CA LEU A 406 -27.35 -12.47 -18.49
C LEU A 406 -26.48 -13.55 -19.12
N THR A 407 -26.29 -14.72 -18.48
CA THR A 407 -25.57 -15.84 -19.11
C THR A 407 -26.31 -16.43 -20.31
N ASP A 408 -27.60 -16.14 -20.47
CA ASP A 408 -28.40 -16.55 -21.63
C ASP A 408 -27.99 -15.84 -22.92
N VAL A 409 -27.22 -14.74 -22.84
CA VAL A 409 -26.65 -14.07 -24.01
C VAL A 409 -25.26 -14.66 -24.30
N PRO A 410 -25.08 -15.42 -25.40
CA PRO A 410 -23.80 -16.05 -25.67
C PRO A 410 -22.69 -15.02 -25.91
N GLY A 411 -21.54 -15.21 -25.27
CA GLY A 411 -20.34 -14.40 -25.51
C GLY A 411 -20.32 -13.03 -24.82
N ILE A 412 -21.28 -12.72 -23.94
CA ILE A 412 -21.22 -11.54 -23.06
C ILE A 412 -20.76 -11.94 -21.66
N THR A 413 -19.90 -11.12 -21.06
CA THR A 413 -19.59 -11.18 -19.62
C THR A 413 -20.13 -9.93 -18.95
N ALA A 414 -20.75 -10.08 -17.77
CA ALA A 414 -21.38 -8.98 -17.04
C ALA A 414 -20.94 -8.96 -15.57
N GLY A 415 -20.29 -7.88 -15.14
CA GLY A 415 -19.91 -7.63 -13.75
C GLY A 415 -20.75 -6.52 -13.13
N PHE A 416 -21.59 -6.86 -12.15
CA PHE A 416 -22.46 -5.91 -11.45
C PHE A 416 -21.69 -5.15 -10.36
N GLN A 417 -21.81 -3.82 -10.37
CA GLN A 417 -21.25 -2.88 -9.40
C GLN A 417 -22.18 -1.67 -9.26
N TYR A 418 -21.80 -0.70 -8.42
CA TYR A 418 -22.48 0.59 -8.32
C TYR A 418 -21.78 1.67 -9.16
N PRO A 419 -22.49 2.67 -9.70
CA PRO A 419 -21.92 3.68 -10.60
C PRO A 419 -20.73 4.48 -10.06
N VAL A 420 -20.78 4.98 -8.83
CA VAL A 420 -19.69 5.73 -8.19
C VAL A 420 -18.59 4.77 -7.75
N GLN A 421 -18.91 3.62 -7.17
CA GLN A 421 -17.92 2.59 -6.82
C GLN A 421 -17.09 2.14 -8.03
N MET A 422 -17.73 1.84 -9.16
CA MET A 422 -17.04 1.42 -10.38
C MET A 422 -16.04 2.48 -10.85
N ARG A 423 -16.44 3.77 -10.84
CA ARG A 423 -15.56 4.88 -11.23
C ARG A 423 -14.46 5.14 -10.23
N PHE A 424 -14.75 4.94 -8.95
CA PHE A 424 -13.77 5.08 -7.88
C PHE A 424 -12.66 4.02 -8.01
N ASN A 425 -13.04 2.75 -8.20
CA ASN A 425 -12.11 1.65 -8.42
C ASN A 425 -11.23 1.90 -9.66
N GLU A 426 -11.84 2.32 -10.77
CA GLU A 426 -11.15 2.61 -12.04
C GLU A 426 -10.12 3.73 -11.89
N LEU A 427 -10.51 4.86 -11.26
CA LEU A 427 -9.61 5.99 -11.02
C LEU A 427 -8.46 5.66 -10.06
N MET A 428 -8.70 4.75 -9.11
CA MET A 428 -7.71 4.42 -8.09
C MET A 428 -6.72 3.36 -8.52
N THR A 429 -7.20 2.31 -9.18
CA THR A 429 -6.44 1.07 -9.37
C THR A 429 -6.10 0.84 -10.83
N GLY A 430 -6.75 1.58 -11.73
CA GLY A 430 -6.71 1.37 -13.19
C GLY A 430 -7.56 0.18 -13.64
N ALA A 431 -8.37 -0.40 -12.76
CA ALA A 431 -9.30 -1.47 -13.06
C ALA A 431 -10.60 -1.31 -12.24
N ARG A 432 -11.67 -1.96 -12.71
CA ARG A 432 -13.03 -1.74 -12.17
C ARG A 432 -13.32 -2.67 -10.98
N GLN A 433 -12.60 -3.79 -10.89
CA GLN A 433 -12.81 -4.83 -9.88
C GLN A 433 -12.33 -4.41 -8.48
N ASP A 434 -12.90 -5.02 -7.43
CA ASP A 434 -12.59 -4.69 -6.03
C ASP A 434 -11.16 -5.07 -5.63
N VAL A 435 -10.66 -6.21 -6.16
CA VAL A 435 -9.27 -6.66 -5.97
C VAL A 435 -8.64 -6.88 -7.34
N VAL A 436 -7.41 -6.40 -7.49
CA VAL A 436 -6.66 -6.51 -8.75
C VAL A 436 -5.25 -7.01 -8.50
N LEU A 437 -4.84 -8.04 -9.22
CA LEU A 437 -3.48 -8.55 -9.23
C LEU A 437 -2.78 -7.97 -10.46
N LYS A 438 -1.79 -7.12 -10.22
CA LYS A 438 -0.96 -6.50 -11.24
C LYS A 438 0.30 -7.33 -11.41
N ILE A 439 0.45 -7.97 -12.57
CA ILE A 439 1.64 -8.74 -12.92
C ILE A 439 2.51 -7.87 -13.82
N PHE A 440 3.74 -7.61 -13.41
CA PHE A 440 4.71 -6.81 -14.14
C PHE A 440 5.73 -7.70 -14.83
N GLY A 441 6.18 -7.31 -16.02
CA GLY A 441 7.21 -8.03 -16.78
C GLY A 441 7.31 -7.55 -18.23
N ASP A 442 8.39 -7.89 -18.92
CA ASP A 442 8.69 -7.32 -20.25
C ASP A 442 7.99 -8.04 -21.41
N ASN A 443 7.79 -9.37 -21.31
CA ASN A 443 7.22 -10.17 -22.39
C ASN A 443 5.69 -10.34 -22.22
N LEU A 444 4.93 -9.91 -23.23
CA LEU A 444 3.47 -9.95 -23.24
C LEU A 444 2.90 -11.38 -23.23
N ASP A 445 3.55 -12.34 -23.89
CA ASP A 445 3.11 -13.74 -23.93
C ASP A 445 3.29 -14.41 -22.57
N SER A 446 4.42 -14.14 -21.90
CA SER A 446 4.67 -14.63 -20.54
C SER A 446 3.67 -14.01 -19.54
N LEU A 447 3.37 -12.72 -19.67
CA LEU A 447 2.35 -12.05 -18.87
C LEU A 447 0.97 -12.70 -19.08
N ALA A 448 0.57 -12.95 -20.33
CA ALA A 448 -0.70 -13.60 -20.64
C ALA A 448 -0.81 -15.02 -20.06
N LEU A 449 0.26 -15.82 -20.17
CA LEU A 449 0.33 -17.17 -19.62
C LEU A 449 0.15 -17.15 -18.09
N HIS A 450 0.91 -16.31 -17.38
CA HIS A 450 0.82 -16.21 -15.93
C HIS A 450 -0.52 -15.64 -15.45
N ALA A 451 -1.09 -14.68 -16.19
CA ALA A 451 -2.41 -14.14 -15.89
C ALA A 451 -3.51 -15.20 -16.01
N GLN A 452 -3.48 -16.06 -17.04
CA GLN A 452 -4.42 -17.17 -17.17
C GLN A 452 -4.25 -18.22 -16.07
N GLN A 453 -3.01 -18.55 -15.70
CA GLN A 453 -2.73 -19.46 -14.58
C GLN A 453 -3.30 -18.90 -13.26
N ILE A 454 -3.04 -17.63 -12.98
CA ILE A 454 -3.56 -16.94 -11.79
C ILE A 454 -5.10 -16.89 -11.83
N GLY A 455 -5.70 -16.62 -12.99
CA GLY A 455 -7.15 -16.66 -13.17
C GLY A 455 -7.75 -18.00 -12.73
N LYS A 456 -7.19 -19.12 -13.19
CA LYS A 456 -7.63 -20.47 -12.78
C LYS A 456 -7.50 -20.70 -11.27
N ILE A 457 -6.45 -20.16 -10.64
CA ILE A 457 -6.30 -20.25 -9.18
C ILE A 457 -7.39 -19.44 -8.47
N ILE A 458 -7.69 -18.22 -8.95
CA ILE A 458 -8.72 -17.36 -8.36
C ILE A 458 -10.10 -18.02 -8.41
N GLU A 459 -10.44 -18.75 -9.47
CA GLU A 459 -11.70 -19.51 -9.56
C GLU A 459 -11.86 -20.57 -8.44
N THR A 460 -10.75 -21.08 -7.89
CA THR A 460 -10.77 -22.03 -6.77
C THR A 460 -10.95 -21.37 -5.39
N VAL A 461 -10.85 -20.05 -5.32
CA VAL A 461 -10.91 -19.30 -4.05
C VAL A 461 -12.36 -18.97 -3.72
N GLN A 462 -12.82 -19.43 -2.57
CA GLN A 462 -14.18 -19.16 -2.11
C GLN A 462 -14.36 -17.65 -1.87
N GLY A 463 -15.41 -17.07 -2.46
CA GLY A 463 -15.75 -15.66 -2.36
C GLY A 463 -15.22 -14.77 -3.50
N ALA A 464 -14.41 -15.31 -4.42
CA ALA A 464 -14.05 -14.62 -5.66
C ALA A 464 -15.18 -14.77 -6.70
N GLN A 465 -15.62 -13.66 -7.29
CA GLN A 465 -16.63 -13.62 -8.34
C GLN A 465 -16.21 -12.72 -9.49
N ASN A 466 -16.85 -12.92 -10.65
CA ASN A 466 -16.68 -12.05 -11.83
C ASN A 466 -15.21 -11.85 -12.17
N LEU A 467 -14.47 -12.97 -12.27
CA LEU A 467 -13.06 -12.96 -12.64
C LEU A 467 -12.89 -12.27 -13.99
N TYR A 468 -11.99 -11.29 -14.01
CA TYR A 468 -11.59 -10.56 -15.18
C TYR A 468 -10.09 -10.75 -15.39
N VAL A 469 -9.73 -11.48 -16.45
CA VAL A 469 -8.35 -11.58 -16.93
C VAL A 469 -8.22 -10.62 -18.11
N GLU A 470 -7.34 -9.62 -17.99
CA GLU A 470 -7.14 -8.64 -19.04
C GLU A 470 -6.60 -9.29 -20.33
N PRO A 471 -7.30 -9.16 -21.48
CA PRO A 471 -6.85 -9.76 -22.73
C PRO A 471 -5.72 -8.92 -23.34
N ILE A 472 -4.56 -9.55 -23.56
CA ILE A 472 -3.42 -8.91 -24.24
C ILE A 472 -3.43 -9.19 -25.74
N GLY A 473 -3.73 -10.43 -26.16
CA GLY A 473 -3.67 -10.86 -27.56
C GLY A 473 -5.04 -11.11 -28.18
N GLY A 474 -5.04 -11.53 -29.45
CA GLY A 474 -6.25 -11.99 -30.14
C GLY A 474 -6.97 -10.92 -30.99
N LEU A 475 -6.40 -9.72 -31.13
CA LEU A 475 -6.96 -8.71 -32.05
C LEU A 475 -6.44 -8.98 -33.48
N PRO A 476 -7.30 -9.37 -34.43
CA PRO A 476 -6.88 -9.56 -35.81
C PRO A 476 -6.56 -8.19 -36.44
N GLN A 477 -5.31 -7.99 -36.86
CA GLN A 477 -4.84 -6.78 -37.52
C GLN A 477 -4.41 -7.10 -38.95
N VAL A 478 -4.72 -6.19 -39.88
CA VAL A 478 -4.15 -6.26 -41.23
C VAL A 478 -2.78 -5.59 -41.20
N VAL A 479 -1.72 -6.40 -41.24
CA VAL A 479 -0.33 -5.94 -41.24
C VAL A 479 0.18 -5.82 -42.67
N ILE A 480 0.69 -4.64 -43.01
CA ILE A 480 1.29 -4.33 -44.31
C ILE A 480 2.81 -4.24 -44.12
N THR A 481 3.53 -5.30 -44.48
CA THR A 481 4.99 -5.36 -44.39
C THR A 481 5.63 -4.90 -45.69
N TYR A 482 6.26 -3.73 -45.68
CA TYR A 482 6.86 -3.11 -46.86
C TYR A 482 8.07 -3.88 -47.42
N ASN A 483 8.04 -4.17 -48.71
CA ASN A 483 9.20 -4.67 -49.46
C ASN A 483 10.01 -3.46 -49.97
N ARG A 484 10.95 -2.98 -49.14
CA ARG A 484 11.76 -1.79 -49.45
C ARG A 484 12.51 -1.88 -50.79
N PRO A 485 13.14 -3.01 -51.17
CA PRO A 485 13.74 -3.18 -52.49
C PRO A 485 12.78 -2.93 -53.66
N MET A 486 11.57 -3.52 -53.61
CA MET A 486 10.58 -3.33 -54.69
C MET A 486 10.08 -1.89 -54.76
N ILE A 487 9.81 -1.27 -53.61
CA ILE A 487 9.42 0.14 -53.52
C ILE A 487 10.50 1.06 -54.14
N ALA A 488 11.78 0.80 -53.84
CA ALA A 488 12.91 1.54 -54.39
C ALA A 488 13.05 1.35 -55.92
N GLN A 489 12.86 0.11 -56.41
CA GLN A 489 12.91 -0.20 -57.85
C GLN A 489 11.87 0.61 -58.65
N HIS A 490 10.70 0.87 -58.05
CA HIS A 490 9.64 1.67 -58.64
C HIS A 490 9.71 3.17 -58.33
N ARG A 491 10.83 3.64 -57.74
CA ARG A 491 11.08 5.04 -57.35
C ARG A 491 9.99 5.63 -56.45
N LEU A 492 9.37 4.79 -55.63
CA LEU A 492 8.36 5.19 -54.67
C LEU A 492 9.00 5.42 -53.29
N SER A 493 8.44 6.34 -52.51
CA SER A 493 8.72 6.41 -51.09
C SER A 493 7.69 5.60 -50.29
N ILE A 494 8.08 5.14 -49.10
CA ILE A 494 7.13 4.50 -48.16
C ILE A 494 6.01 5.48 -47.78
N THR A 495 6.31 6.78 -47.74
CA THR A 495 5.34 7.84 -47.47
C THR A 495 4.26 7.92 -48.54
N ASP A 496 4.63 7.81 -49.83
CA ASP A 496 3.67 7.85 -50.93
C ASP A 496 2.73 6.64 -50.88
N VAL A 497 3.30 5.45 -50.66
CA VAL A 497 2.55 4.20 -50.47
C VAL A 497 1.59 4.32 -49.29
N ASN A 498 2.06 4.78 -48.14
CA ASN A 498 1.24 5.01 -46.94
C ASN A 498 0.12 6.03 -47.20
N ARG A 499 0.40 7.11 -47.93
CA ARG A 499 -0.59 8.15 -48.25
C ARG A 499 -1.73 7.58 -49.09
N THR A 500 -1.42 6.74 -50.08
CA THR A 500 -2.45 6.05 -50.89
C THR A 500 -3.26 5.07 -50.05
N ILE A 501 -2.62 4.30 -49.16
CA ILE A 501 -3.31 3.38 -48.24
C ILE A 501 -4.24 4.17 -47.29
N ASN A 502 -3.74 5.27 -46.71
CA ASN A 502 -4.51 6.10 -45.79
C ASN A 502 -5.72 6.73 -46.49
N ALA A 503 -5.51 7.34 -47.66
CA ALA A 503 -6.59 7.89 -48.48
C ALA A 503 -7.60 6.81 -48.93
N ALA A 504 -7.15 5.58 -49.16
CA ALA A 504 -8.04 4.50 -49.60
C ALA A 504 -8.97 3.98 -48.48
N PHE A 505 -8.41 3.72 -47.30
CA PHE A 505 -9.10 2.98 -46.23
C PHE A 505 -9.57 3.86 -45.08
N ALA A 506 -8.65 4.50 -44.35
CA ALA A 506 -8.99 5.35 -43.21
C ALA A 506 -9.65 6.67 -43.65
N GLY A 507 -9.34 7.13 -44.86
CA GLY A 507 -9.77 8.40 -45.41
C GLY A 507 -8.79 9.51 -45.07
N GLN A 508 -8.44 10.31 -46.07
CA GLN A 508 -7.54 11.45 -45.88
C GLN A 508 -8.40 12.71 -45.73
N SER A 509 -8.30 13.41 -44.59
CA SER A 509 -8.89 14.74 -44.44
C SER A 509 -8.18 15.72 -45.37
N THR A 510 -8.96 16.39 -46.23
CA THR A 510 -8.47 17.35 -47.24
C THR A 510 -8.92 18.78 -46.98
N GLY A 511 -9.77 19.01 -45.97
CA GLY A 511 -10.25 20.34 -45.59
C GLY A 511 -11.45 20.28 -44.64
N LEU A 512 -11.98 21.45 -44.28
CA LEU A 512 -13.17 21.61 -43.47
C LEU A 512 -14.29 22.28 -44.27
N VAL A 513 -15.51 21.79 -44.11
CA VAL A 513 -16.74 22.44 -44.58
C VAL A 513 -17.39 23.14 -43.38
N PHE A 514 -17.63 24.44 -43.51
CA PHE A 514 -18.27 25.25 -42.48
C PHE A 514 -19.73 25.53 -42.83
N GLU A 515 -20.62 25.24 -41.90
CA GLU A 515 -22.05 25.58 -41.97
C GLU A 515 -22.41 26.47 -40.76
N GLY A 516 -22.24 27.78 -40.92
CA GLY A 516 -22.31 28.73 -39.80
C GLY A 516 -21.19 28.45 -38.78
N GLU A 517 -21.57 28.09 -37.55
CA GLU A 517 -20.64 27.69 -36.48
C GLU A 517 -20.28 26.20 -36.51
N LYS A 518 -21.00 25.38 -37.28
CA LYS A 518 -20.72 23.93 -37.40
C LYS A 518 -19.57 23.71 -38.37
N ARG A 519 -18.75 22.71 -38.06
CA ARG A 519 -17.63 22.29 -38.90
C ARG A 519 -17.71 20.79 -39.18
N PHE A 520 -17.44 20.41 -40.42
CA PHE A 520 -17.42 19.02 -40.86
C PHE A 520 -16.13 18.73 -41.62
N ASP A 521 -15.53 17.57 -41.39
CA ASP A 521 -14.35 17.15 -42.14
C ASP A 521 -14.72 16.77 -43.57
N MET A 522 -13.99 17.31 -44.55
CA MET A 522 -14.01 16.86 -45.93
C MET A 522 -12.97 15.75 -46.10
N VAL A 523 -13.41 14.53 -46.37
CA VAL A 523 -12.55 13.34 -46.42
C VAL A 523 -12.63 12.68 -47.79
N VAL A 524 -11.47 12.38 -48.38
CA VAL A 524 -11.36 11.55 -49.59
C VAL A 524 -11.14 10.10 -49.18
N ARG A 525 -11.99 9.20 -49.69
CA ARG A 525 -11.96 7.77 -49.37
C ARG A 525 -12.46 6.92 -50.53
N LEU A 526 -11.97 5.68 -50.70
CA LEU A 526 -12.52 4.76 -51.70
C LEU A 526 -13.98 4.39 -51.40
N ALA A 527 -14.70 3.91 -52.40
CA ALA A 527 -16.06 3.41 -52.21
C ALA A 527 -16.08 2.19 -51.30
N ALA A 528 -17.15 2.01 -50.52
CA ALA A 528 -17.23 0.95 -49.51
C ALA A 528 -17.09 -0.47 -50.09
N LYS A 529 -17.47 -0.68 -51.36
CA LYS A 529 -17.34 -1.96 -52.07
C LYS A 529 -15.88 -2.35 -52.37
N ASP A 530 -14.99 -1.37 -52.48
CA ASP A 530 -13.58 -1.56 -52.87
C ASP A 530 -12.65 -1.61 -51.65
N ARG A 531 -13.22 -1.87 -50.45
CA ARG A 531 -12.47 -1.93 -49.18
C ARG A 531 -13.06 -2.90 -48.15
N LYS A 532 -13.81 -3.91 -48.58
CA LYS A 532 -14.43 -4.87 -47.66
C LYS A 532 -13.48 -5.99 -47.28
N ASN A 533 -12.68 -6.44 -48.25
CA ASN A 533 -11.89 -7.65 -48.13
C ASN A 533 -10.39 -7.34 -48.15
N ILE A 534 -9.60 -8.24 -47.57
CA ILE A 534 -8.12 -8.15 -47.64
C ILE A 534 -7.59 -8.17 -49.08
N THR A 535 -8.31 -8.81 -50.00
CA THR A 535 -8.00 -8.81 -51.43
C THR A 535 -8.02 -7.41 -52.02
N ASP A 536 -8.92 -6.56 -51.54
CA ASP A 536 -9.06 -5.18 -52.02
C ASP A 536 -7.84 -4.35 -51.59
N ILE A 537 -7.33 -4.60 -50.38
CA ILE A 537 -6.07 -4.01 -49.89
C ILE A 537 -4.89 -4.48 -50.74
N ARG A 538 -4.80 -5.79 -51.05
CA ARG A 538 -3.71 -6.36 -51.87
C ARG A 538 -3.71 -5.84 -53.31
N ASN A 539 -4.89 -5.58 -53.86
CA ASN A 539 -5.08 -5.12 -55.23
C ASN A 539 -5.13 -3.58 -55.33
N LEU A 540 -4.93 -2.86 -54.22
CA LEU A 540 -4.88 -1.41 -54.22
C LEU A 540 -3.79 -0.92 -55.18
N LEU A 541 -4.20 -0.14 -56.18
CA LEU A 541 -3.32 0.38 -57.21
C LEU A 541 -2.59 1.62 -56.71
N ILE A 542 -1.25 1.56 -56.72
CA ILE A 542 -0.37 2.65 -56.29
C ILE A 542 0.22 3.32 -57.52
N PRO A 543 0.02 4.64 -57.71
CA PRO A 543 0.57 5.37 -58.84
C PRO A 543 2.07 5.58 -58.65
N THR A 544 2.85 5.21 -59.66
CA THR A 544 4.30 5.46 -59.72
C THR A 544 4.58 6.85 -60.30
N PRO A 545 5.75 7.45 -60.00
CA PRO A 545 6.15 8.72 -60.62
C PRO A 545 6.26 8.66 -62.15
N THR A 546 6.38 7.45 -62.73
CA THR A 546 6.40 7.23 -64.18
C THR A 546 5.01 7.13 -64.81
N GLY A 547 3.93 7.26 -64.04
CA GLY A 547 2.54 7.24 -64.52
C GLY A 547 1.90 5.85 -64.56
N ASN A 548 2.66 4.78 -64.34
CA ASN A 548 2.14 3.42 -64.26
C ASN A 548 1.53 3.16 -62.87
N GLN A 549 0.53 2.27 -62.79
CA GLN A 549 -0.07 1.86 -61.52
C GLN A 549 0.32 0.41 -61.19
N ILE A 550 0.71 0.17 -59.94
CA ILE A 550 1.20 -1.14 -59.48
C ILE A 550 0.37 -1.58 -58.27
N PRO A 551 -0.08 -2.85 -58.19
CA PRO A 551 -0.83 -3.33 -57.04
C PRO A 551 0.05 -3.40 -55.79
N LEU A 552 -0.52 -3.08 -54.63
CA LEU A 552 0.19 -3.09 -53.34
C LEU A 552 0.85 -4.43 -53.03
N SER A 553 0.28 -5.56 -53.48
CA SER A 553 0.85 -6.90 -53.31
C SER A 553 2.24 -7.10 -53.90
N GLN A 554 2.64 -6.30 -54.91
CA GLN A 554 4.01 -6.32 -55.45
C GLN A 554 4.99 -5.48 -54.61
N LEU A 555 4.48 -4.50 -53.86
CA LEU A 555 5.25 -3.55 -53.06
C LEU A 555 5.30 -3.90 -51.56
N ALA A 556 4.33 -4.68 -51.07
CA ALA A 556 4.21 -5.06 -49.66
C ALA A 556 3.49 -6.41 -49.50
N ARG A 557 3.86 -7.14 -48.44
CA ARG A 557 3.10 -8.31 -47.98
C ARG A 557 1.94 -7.84 -47.11
N VAL A 558 0.71 -8.23 -47.47
CA VAL A 558 -0.50 -7.92 -46.70
C VAL A 558 -1.05 -9.21 -46.10
N ALA A 559 -1.02 -9.32 -44.78
CA ALA A 559 -1.48 -10.48 -44.02
C ALA A 559 -2.35 -10.08 -42.83
N ILE A 560 -3.24 -10.96 -42.41
CA ILE A 560 -3.92 -10.84 -41.12
C ILE A 560 -3.04 -11.52 -40.09
N GLU A 561 -2.61 -10.78 -39.08
CA GLU A 561 -1.80 -11.26 -37.98
C GLU A 561 -2.50 -10.94 -36.65
N GLN A 562 -2.30 -11.76 -35.63
CA GLN A 562 -2.82 -11.45 -34.31
C GLN A 562 -1.88 -10.46 -33.63
N GLY A 563 -2.38 -9.24 -33.42
CA GLY A 563 -1.68 -8.21 -32.68
C GLY A 563 -2.11 -8.14 -31.22
N PRO A 564 -1.39 -7.37 -30.39
CA PRO A 564 -1.86 -7.05 -29.06
C PRO A 564 -3.11 -6.16 -29.13
N ASN A 565 -4.13 -6.44 -28.32
CA ASN A 565 -5.33 -5.62 -28.18
C ASN A 565 -4.99 -4.25 -27.56
N GLN A 566 -4.22 -4.29 -26.46
CA GLN A 566 -3.78 -3.11 -25.73
C GLN A 566 -2.47 -3.39 -24.99
N ILE A 567 -1.66 -2.35 -24.76
CA ILE A 567 -0.43 -2.44 -23.97
C ILE A 567 -0.51 -1.47 -22.80
N GLN A 568 -0.90 -2.01 -21.64
CA GLN A 568 -0.97 -1.22 -20.41
C GLN A 568 0.40 -1.10 -19.74
N ARG A 569 0.65 0.09 -19.19
CA ARG A 569 1.88 0.39 -18.46
C ARG A 569 1.59 1.14 -17.18
N GLU A 570 2.35 0.85 -16.15
CA GLU A 570 2.34 1.58 -14.89
C GLU A 570 3.80 1.83 -14.50
N ASN A 571 4.15 3.09 -14.22
CA ASN A 571 5.55 3.51 -14.00
C ASN A 571 6.51 3.05 -15.12
N ALA A 572 6.07 3.19 -16.38
CA ALA A 572 6.78 2.76 -17.60
C ALA A 572 7.01 1.23 -17.75
N GLN A 573 6.61 0.41 -16.79
CA GLN A 573 6.69 -1.04 -16.87
C GLN A 573 5.41 -1.60 -17.49
N ARG A 574 5.54 -2.60 -18.37
CA ARG A 574 4.40 -3.34 -18.91
C ARG A 574 3.76 -4.15 -17.79
N ARG A 575 2.42 -4.15 -17.77
CA ARG A 575 1.65 -4.92 -16.80
C ARG A 575 0.40 -5.54 -17.41
N ILE A 576 -0.06 -6.61 -16.79
CA ILE A 576 -1.39 -7.18 -17.01
C ILE A 576 -2.13 -7.23 -15.68
N VAL A 577 -3.44 -6.96 -15.72
CA VAL A 577 -4.31 -7.06 -14.54
C VAL A 577 -5.15 -8.33 -14.59
N VAL A 578 -5.21 -9.01 -13.45
CA VAL A 578 -6.23 -10.03 -13.16
C VAL A 578 -7.07 -9.53 -11.99
N GLY A 579 -8.31 -9.16 -12.23
CA GLY A 579 -9.21 -8.60 -11.23
C GLY A 579 -10.38 -9.53 -10.90
N PHE A 580 -10.95 -9.39 -9.71
CA PHE A 580 -12.19 -10.07 -9.33
C PHE A 580 -12.95 -9.25 -8.27
N ASN A 581 -14.27 -9.44 -8.21
CA ASN A 581 -15.12 -8.84 -7.17
C ASN A 581 -15.27 -9.82 -6.00
N ILE A 582 -15.54 -9.28 -4.82
CA ILE A 582 -15.66 -10.07 -3.60
C ILE A 582 -17.14 -10.32 -3.27
N LYS A 583 -17.46 -11.53 -2.83
CA LYS A 583 -18.78 -11.89 -2.31
C LYS A 583 -18.69 -12.66 -0.99
N ASP A 584 -19.54 -12.28 -0.03
CA ASP A 584 -19.81 -12.98 1.23
C ASP A 584 -18.55 -13.30 2.07
N ARG A 585 -17.46 -12.55 1.88
CA ARG A 585 -16.18 -12.73 2.57
C ARG A 585 -15.37 -11.44 2.56
N ASP A 586 -14.38 -11.30 3.44
CA ASP A 586 -13.56 -10.10 3.55
C ASP A 586 -12.37 -10.06 2.58
N VAL A 587 -11.92 -8.85 2.25
CA VAL A 587 -10.83 -8.57 1.29
C VAL A 587 -9.52 -9.21 1.77
N GLN A 588 -9.19 -9.06 3.05
CA GLN A 588 -7.90 -9.46 3.59
C GLN A 588 -7.71 -10.98 3.58
N SER A 589 -8.72 -11.75 4.02
CA SER A 589 -8.66 -13.20 4.07
C SER A 589 -8.56 -13.82 2.69
N ILE A 590 -9.31 -13.30 1.71
CA ILE A 590 -9.25 -13.77 0.32
C ILE A 590 -7.85 -13.56 -0.25
N VAL A 591 -7.30 -12.36 -0.09
CA VAL A 591 -5.97 -12.03 -0.65
C VAL A 591 -4.88 -12.87 0.01
N HIS A 592 -4.95 -13.12 1.33
CA HIS A 592 -3.98 -13.99 2.00
C HIS A 592 -4.08 -15.46 1.55
N GLU A 593 -5.29 -16.00 1.37
CA GLU A 593 -5.47 -17.34 0.79
C GLU A 593 -4.90 -17.41 -0.64
N LEU A 594 -5.19 -16.39 -1.45
CA LEU A 594 -4.73 -16.30 -2.82
C LEU A 594 -3.20 -16.18 -2.91
N GLN A 595 -2.58 -15.35 -2.06
CA GLN A 595 -1.12 -15.25 -1.94
C GLN A 595 -0.50 -16.62 -1.64
N ALA A 596 -1.04 -17.34 -0.65
CA ALA A 596 -0.53 -18.66 -0.28
C ALA A 596 -0.66 -19.70 -1.41
N LYS A 597 -1.76 -19.66 -2.19
CA LYS A 597 -1.96 -20.53 -3.36
C LYS A 597 -1.02 -20.17 -4.51
N ILE A 598 -0.90 -18.89 -4.85
CA ILE A 598 -0.02 -18.41 -5.93
C ILE A 598 1.45 -18.73 -5.62
N ASP A 599 1.92 -18.47 -4.39
CA ASP A 599 3.31 -18.72 -4.00
C ASP A 599 3.68 -20.22 -4.03
N LYS A 600 2.67 -21.10 -3.87
CA LYS A 600 2.85 -22.56 -3.92
C LYS A 600 2.84 -23.10 -5.35
N GLU A 601 1.98 -22.58 -6.21
CA GLU A 601 1.70 -23.15 -7.54
C GLU A 601 2.46 -22.46 -8.68
N ILE A 602 2.83 -21.19 -8.53
CA ILE A 602 3.44 -20.38 -9.61
C ILE A 602 4.83 -19.90 -9.21
N LYS A 603 5.83 -20.22 -10.05
CA LYS A 603 7.18 -19.66 -9.96
C LYS A 603 7.39 -18.67 -11.09
N LEU A 604 7.51 -17.39 -10.76
CA LEU A 604 7.71 -16.33 -11.74
C LEU A 604 9.18 -16.27 -12.24
N PRO A 605 9.40 -15.98 -13.53
CA PRO A 605 10.74 -15.72 -14.06
C PRO A 605 11.39 -14.46 -13.46
N THR A 606 12.71 -14.34 -13.60
CA THR A 606 13.44 -13.13 -13.18
C THR A 606 12.91 -11.88 -13.89
N GLY A 607 12.72 -10.79 -13.15
CA GLY A 607 12.16 -9.54 -13.69
C GLY A 607 10.63 -9.46 -13.67
N TYR A 608 9.93 -10.53 -13.23
CA TYR A 608 8.48 -10.53 -13.04
C TYR A 608 8.13 -10.34 -11.57
N SER A 609 7.05 -9.60 -11.30
CA SER A 609 6.54 -9.41 -9.94
C SER A 609 5.03 -9.27 -9.94
N ILE A 610 4.38 -9.65 -8.84
CA ILE A 610 2.95 -9.50 -8.62
C ILE A 610 2.74 -8.45 -7.52
N LYS A 611 1.88 -7.48 -7.77
CA LYS A 611 1.35 -6.56 -6.75
C LYS A 611 -0.14 -6.72 -6.62
N TYR A 612 -0.63 -6.73 -5.39
CA TYR A 612 -2.05 -6.77 -5.07
C TYR A 612 -2.54 -5.34 -4.87
N GLY A 613 -3.31 -4.84 -5.83
CA GLY A 613 -3.99 -3.56 -5.79
C GLY A 613 -5.46 -3.70 -5.43
N GLY A 614 -6.23 -2.62 -5.56
CA GLY A 614 -7.65 -2.62 -5.23
C GLY A 614 -7.94 -2.10 -3.83
N SER A 615 -9.09 -2.49 -3.29
CA SER A 615 -9.46 -2.24 -1.89
C SER A 615 -8.43 -2.78 -0.90
N PHE A 616 -7.69 -3.83 -1.27
CA PHE A 616 -6.64 -4.42 -0.42
C PHE A 616 -5.44 -3.48 -0.21
N GLU A 617 -4.99 -2.79 -1.25
CA GLU A 617 -3.88 -1.82 -1.14
C GLU A 617 -4.26 -0.67 -0.22
N ASN A 618 -5.48 -0.15 -0.36
CA ASN A 618 -6.01 0.92 0.49
C ASN A 618 -6.19 0.47 1.94
N LEU A 619 -6.68 -0.76 2.16
CA LEU A 619 -6.74 -1.37 3.48
C LEU A 619 -5.35 -1.44 4.12
N ASN A 620 -4.33 -1.90 3.38
CA ASN A 620 -2.98 -2.02 3.92
C ASN A 620 -2.36 -0.65 4.25
N ASN A 621 -2.52 0.34 3.36
CA ASN A 621 -2.06 1.71 3.58
C ASN A 621 -2.73 2.33 4.82
N ALA A 622 -4.04 2.18 4.95
CA ALA A 622 -4.79 2.70 6.10
C ALA A 622 -4.44 1.97 7.40
N LYS A 623 -4.23 0.64 7.35
CA LYS A 623 -3.76 -0.16 8.50
C LYS A 623 -2.40 0.30 9.00
N GLN A 624 -1.44 0.53 8.10
CA GLN A 624 -0.11 1.06 8.45
C GLN A 624 -0.20 2.43 9.13
N ARG A 625 -1.10 3.29 8.66
CA ARG A 625 -1.33 4.61 9.26
C ARG A 625 -2.00 4.51 10.63
N LEU A 626 -3.01 3.64 10.79
CA LEU A 626 -3.66 3.39 12.08
C LEU A 626 -2.70 2.78 13.12
N LEU A 627 -1.75 1.93 12.69
CA LEU A 627 -0.69 1.41 13.56
C LEU A 627 0.18 2.52 14.18
N ILE A 628 0.23 3.71 13.57
CA ILE A 628 0.93 4.89 14.09
C ILE A 628 -0.04 5.83 14.82
N ALA A 629 -1.21 6.10 14.23
CA ALA A 629 -2.18 7.05 14.77
C ALA A 629 -2.79 6.61 16.11
N VAL A 630 -3.09 5.31 16.28
CA VAL A 630 -3.69 4.78 17.51
C VAL A 630 -2.73 4.90 18.71
N PRO A 631 -1.45 4.48 18.64
CA PRO A 631 -0.49 4.73 19.72
C PRO A 631 -0.31 6.20 20.08
N ILE A 632 -0.31 7.10 19.10
CA ILE A 632 -0.23 8.55 19.36
C ILE A 632 -1.47 9.02 20.12
N ALA A 633 -2.67 8.62 19.71
CA ALA A 633 -3.91 8.93 20.41
C ALA A 633 -3.87 8.48 21.88
N LEU A 634 -3.45 7.23 22.09
CA LEU A 634 -3.29 6.61 23.41
C LEU A 634 -2.25 7.35 24.27
N ALA A 635 -1.11 7.73 23.71
CA ALA A 635 -0.10 8.53 24.41
C ALA A 635 -0.62 9.92 24.80
N LEU A 636 -1.34 10.59 23.90
CA LEU A 636 -1.96 11.89 24.16
C LEU A 636 -3.03 11.80 25.26
N ILE A 637 -3.88 10.77 25.25
CA ILE A 637 -4.83 10.50 26.33
C ILE A 637 -4.09 10.37 27.67
N PHE A 638 -3.02 9.56 27.72
CA PHE A 638 -2.26 9.36 28.95
C PHE A 638 -1.63 10.66 29.47
N ILE A 639 -1.03 11.46 28.59
CA ILE A 639 -0.45 12.77 28.94
C ILE A 639 -1.52 13.69 29.52
N LEU A 640 -2.70 13.77 28.91
CA LEU A 640 -3.80 14.62 29.40
C LEU A 640 -4.33 14.15 30.75
N LEU A 641 -4.47 12.84 30.95
CA LEU A 641 -4.85 12.28 32.25
C LEU A 641 -3.80 12.61 33.33
N PHE A 642 -2.52 12.50 32.99
CA PHE A 642 -1.44 12.88 33.90
C PHE A 642 -1.47 14.36 34.23
N LEU A 643 -1.72 15.25 33.26
CA LEU A 643 -1.85 16.68 33.49
C LEU A 643 -3.07 17.03 34.36
N ALA A 644 -4.19 16.31 34.18
CA ALA A 644 -5.43 16.54 34.93
C ALA A 644 -5.33 16.10 36.40
N PHE A 645 -4.80 14.90 36.66
CA PHE A 645 -4.75 14.30 38.00
C PHE A 645 -3.41 14.50 38.72
N LYS A 646 -2.35 14.88 38.00
CA LYS A 646 -0.97 15.02 38.51
C LYS A 646 -0.46 13.78 39.25
N SER A 647 -0.99 12.61 38.88
CA SER A 647 -0.73 11.32 39.54
C SER A 647 -0.69 10.20 38.50
N VAL A 648 0.47 9.53 38.38
CA VAL A 648 0.64 8.40 37.46
C VAL A 648 -0.29 7.24 37.83
N LYS A 649 -0.51 7.02 39.14
CA LYS A 649 -1.38 5.94 39.63
C LYS A 649 -2.83 6.13 39.20
N GLU A 650 -3.37 7.33 39.41
CA GLU A 650 -4.74 7.68 39.03
C GLU A 650 -4.90 7.69 37.50
N SER A 651 -3.87 8.16 36.78
CA SER A 651 -3.85 8.14 35.31
C SER A 651 -3.90 6.71 34.78
N LEU A 652 -3.08 5.80 35.29
CA LEU A 652 -3.09 4.38 34.89
C LEU A 652 -4.40 3.67 35.25
N LEU A 653 -5.00 4.01 36.40
CA LEU A 653 -6.31 3.50 36.78
C LEU A 653 -7.38 3.88 35.75
N ILE A 654 -7.47 5.16 35.38
CA ILE A 654 -8.44 5.63 34.38
C ILE A 654 -8.10 5.03 33.01
N TYR A 655 -6.83 4.97 32.65
CA TYR A 655 -6.34 4.40 31.39
C TYR A 655 -6.70 2.92 31.24
N SER A 656 -6.86 2.17 32.35
CA SER A 656 -7.33 0.78 32.32
C SER A 656 -8.75 0.61 31.75
N ALA A 657 -9.56 1.68 31.69
CA ALA A 657 -10.87 1.65 31.06
C ALA A 657 -10.81 1.41 29.53
N ILE A 658 -9.68 1.74 28.89
CA ILE A 658 -9.49 1.58 27.44
C ILE A 658 -9.46 0.09 27.04
N PRO A 659 -8.61 -0.78 27.61
CA PRO A 659 -8.69 -2.22 27.37
C PRO A 659 -10.07 -2.83 27.65
N LEU A 660 -10.77 -2.34 28.69
CA LEU A 660 -12.11 -2.84 29.03
C LEU A 660 -13.14 -2.50 27.95
N SER A 661 -12.99 -1.38 27.25
CA SER A 661 -13.89 -0.99 26.17
C SER A 661 -13.63 -1.74 24.87
N ILE A 662 -12.38 -2.10 24.59
CA ILE A 662 -12.01 -2.94 23.43
C ILE A 662 -12.76 -4.27 23.47
N ILE A 663 -12.86 -4.90 24.65
CA ILE A 663 -13.56 -6.19 24.84
C ILE A 663 -14.98 -6.11 24.26
N GLY A 664 -15.71 -5.06 24.61
CA GLY A 664 -17.09 -4.90 24.17
C GLY A 664 -17.24 -4.62 22.67
N GLY A 665 -16.39 -3.74 22.14
CA GLY A 665 -16.42 -3.38 20.72
C GLY A 665 -16.11 -4.58 19.82
N VAL A 666 -15.09 -5.38 20.18
CA VAL A 666 -14.70 -6.56 19.41
C VAL A 666 -15.77 -7.64 19.46
N PHE A 667 -16.31 -7.96 20.64
CA PHE A 667 -17.34 -9.01 20.75
C PHE A 667 -18.61 -8.62 20.00
N LEU A 668 -19.03 -7.36 20.02
CA LEU A 668 -20.24 -6.95 19.30
C LEU A 668 -20.03 -6.93 17.78
N LEU A 669 -18.84 -6.55 17.29
CA LEU A 669 -18.49 -6.71 15.86
C LEU A 669 -18.56 -8.18 15.43
N ALA A 670 -17.93 -9.07 16.21
CA ALA A 670 -17.89 -10.50 15.92
C ALA A 670 -19.29 -11.14 15.97
N LEU A 671 -20.09 -10.79 16.98
CA LEU A 671 -21.47 -11.28 17.12
C LEU A 671 -22.37 -10.84 15.96
N ARG A 672 -22.08 -9.66 15.40
CA ARG A 672 -22.80 -9.12 14.23
C ARG A 672 -22.25 -9.63 12.90
N GLY A 673 -21.18 -10.45 12.91
CA GLY A 673 -20.54 -10.97 11.70
C GLY A 673 -19.89 -9.90 10.84
N MET A 674 -19.48 -8.77 11.44
CA MET A 674 -18.85 -7.67 10.71
C MET A 674 -17.32 -7.79 10.75
N PRO A 675 -16.62 -7.69 9.60
CA PRO A 675 -15.16 -7.63 9.58
C PRO A 675 -14.65 -6.31 10.19
N PHE A 676 -13.36 -6.27 10.47
CA PHE A 676 -12.68 -5.04 10.85
C PHE A 676 -12.54 -4.12 9.63
N SER A 677 -13.14 -2.93 9.71
CA SER A 677 -13.03 -1.87 8.69
C SER A 677 -12.39 -0.60 9.24
N ILE A 678 -11.99 0.33 8.36
CA ILE A 678 -11.47 1.63 8.81
C ILE A 678 -12.52 2.40 9.61
N SER A 679 -13.81 2.29 9.25
CA SER A 679 -14.93 2.83 10.04
C SER A 679 -14.98 2.24 11.45
N ALA A 680 -14.77 0.93 11.60
CA ALA A 680 -14.69 0.28 12.91
C ALA A 680 -13.47 0.76 13.72
N GLY A 681 -12.30 0.92 13.07
CA GLY A 681 -11.09 1.46 13.68
C GLY A 681 -11.29 2.89 14.23
N VAL A 682 -11.95 3.75 13.46
CA VAL A 682 -12.34 5.11 13.91
C VAL A 682 -13.35 5.02 15.07
N GLY A 683 -14.27 4.06 15.05
CA GLY A 683 -15.17 3.79 16.17
C GLY A 683 -14.44 3.41 17.47
N PHE A 684 -13.37 2.61 17.40
CA PHE A 684 -12.53 2.31 18.58
C PHE A 684 -11.81 3.55 19.09
N ILE A 685 -11.26 4.38 18.20
CA ILE A 685 -10.62 5.64 18.58
C ILE A 685 -11.62 6.52 19.34
N ALA A 686 -12.81 6.74 18.77
CA ALA A 686 -13.88 7.48 19.44
C ALA A 686 -14.22 6.89 20.82
N LEU A 687 -14.43 5.57 20.89
CA LEU A 687 -14.73 4.83 22.12
C LEU A 687 -13.68 5.05 23.23
N PHE A 688 -12.39 5.17 22.90
CA PHE A 688 -11.34 5.38 23.91
C PHE A 688 -11.52 6.69 24.66
N GLY A 689 -11.87 7.78 23.97
CA GLY A 689 -12.12 9.08 24.61
C GLY A 689 -13.28 9.03 25.60
N VAL A 690 -14.37 8.37 25.20
CA VAL A 690 -15.60 8.26 26.01
C VAL A 690 -15.41 7.32 27.20
N ALA A 691 -14.74 6.19 27.00
CA ALA A 691 -14.46 5.23 28.07
C ALA A 691 -13.61 5.87 29.19
N VAL A 692 -12.68 6.73 28.82
CA VAL A 692 -11.84 7.49 29.76
C VAL A 692 -12.67 8.47 30.59
N LEU A 693 -13.64 9.16 29.99
CA LEU A 693 -14.51 10.11 30.70
C LEU A 693 -15.28 9.46 31.86
N ASN A 694 -15.84 8.26 31.65
CA ASN A 694 -16.50 7.51 32.72
C ASN A 694 -15.54 7.21 33.90
N GLY A 695 -14.27 6.91 33.60
CA GLY A 695 -13.24 6.71 34.62
C GLY A 695 -12.87 7.99 35.38
N ILE A 696 -12.76 9.13 34.68
CA ILE A 696 -12.47 10.45 35.29
C ILE A 696 -13.53 10.81 36.33
N VAL A 697 -14.82 10.63 36.01
CA VAL A 697 -15.93 10.99 36.89
C VAL A 697 -15.92 10.17 38.19
N LEU A 698 -15.62 8.87 38.12
CA LEU A 698 -15.52 7.99 39.28
C LEU A 698 -14.31 8.32 40.17
N ILE A 699 -13.12 8.46 39.58
CA ILE A 699 -11.88 8.74 40.34
C ILE A 699 -11.91 10.12 40.98
N SER A 700 -12.46 11.14 40.30
CA SER A 700 -12.65 12.49 40.85
C SER A 700 -13.49 12.44 42.14
N GLU A 701 -14.52 11.60 42.18
CA GLU A 701 -15.34 11.41 43.38
C GLU A 701 -14.60 10.68 44.50
N PHE A 702 -13.85 9.61 44.19
CA PHE A 702 -13.06 8.90 45.19
C PHE A 702 -12.04 9.83 45.85
N ASN A 703 -11.35 10.64 45.05
CA ASN A 703 -10.41 11.65 45.53
C ASN A 703 -11.09 12.71 46.40
N ARG A 704 -12.32 13.11 46.08
CA ARG A 704 -13.11 14.04 46.90
C ARG A 704 -13.44 13.46 48.26
N LEU A 705 -13.96 12.23 48.30
CA LEU A 705 -14.32 11.53 49.53
C LEU A 705 -13.08 11.26 50.41
N GLN A 706 -11.94 10.95 49.80
CA GLN A 706 -10.66 10.83 50.50
C GLN A 706 -10.24 12.17 51.13
N LYS A 707 -10.33 13.29 50.38
CA LYS A 707 -10.03 14.64 50.89
C LYS A 707 -11.00 15.11 51.99
N SER A 708 -12.23 14.59 52.01
CA SER A 708 -13.23 14.90 53.06
C SER A 708 -12.96 14.25 54.41
N GLY A 709 -11.87 13.47 54.55
CA GLY A 709 -11.41 12.90 55.82
C GLY A 709 -11.81 11.44 56.06
N ILE A 710 -12.50 10.79 55.12
CA ILE A 710 -12.84 9.37 55.21
C ILE A 710 -11.57 8.53 54.99
N ARG A 711 -11.13 7.77 56.01
CA ARG A 711 -9.91 6.94 55.93
C ARG A 711 -10.14 5.50 55.43
N ASN A 712 -11.37 5.00 55.45
CA ASN A 712 -11.67 3.64 55.01
C ASN A 712 -11.86 3.58 53.49
N ILE A 713 -10.84 3.07 52.78
CA ILE A 713 -10.81 2.99 51.30
C ILE A 713 -12.02 2.22 50.73
N VAL A 714 -12.48 1.15 51.39
CA VAL A 714 -13.66 0.41 50.90
C VAL A 714 -14.92 1.23 51.03
N ARG A 715 -15.04 2.03 52.11
CA ARG A 715 -16.16 2.96 52.29
C ARG A 715 -16.13 4.07 51.24
N ILE A 716 -14.95 4.64 50.94
CA ILE A 716 -14.78 5.64 49.86
C ILE A 716 -15.30 5.11 48.53
N VAL A 717 -14.95 3.87 48.18
CA VAL A 717 -15.30 3.27 46.90
C VAL A 717 -16.78 2.86 46.82
N VAL A 718 -17.37 2.41 47.93
CA VAL A 718 -18.82 2.10 47.99
C VAL A 718 -19.64 3.38 47.96
N ASP A 719 -19.35 4.35 48.83
CA ASP A 719 -20.09 5.62 48.92
C ASP A 719 -19.90 6.44 47.62
N GLY A 720 -18.69 6.46 47.06
CA GLY A 720 -18.40 7.12 45.79
C GLY A 720 -19.03 6.44 44.59
N GLY A 721 -19.06 5.12 44.58
CA GLY A 721 -19.72 4.33 43.53
C GLY A 721 -21.23 4.53 43.56
N GLU A 722 -21.85 4.55 44.74
CA GLU A 722 -23.28 4.83 44.91
C GLU A 722 -23.62 6.25 44.42
N ASN A 723 -22.84 7.25 44.81
CA ASN A 723 -23.05 8.64 44.40
C ASN A 723 -22.88 8.88 42.88
N ARG A 724 -22.09 8.05 42.19
CA ARG A 724 -21.79 8.22 40.75
C ARG A 724 -22.45 7.21 39.83
N LEU A 725 -23.16 6.23 40.36
CA LEU A 725 -23.87 5.23 39.57
C LEU A 725 -24.87 5.87 38.60
N ARG A 726 -25.71 6.79 39.09
CA ARG A 726 -26.73 7.47 38.27
C ARG A 726 -26.11 8.30 37.13
N PRO A 727 -25.15 9.21 37.38
CA PRO A 727 -24.46 9.93 36.30
C PRO A 727 -23.80 9.00 35.28
N VAL A 728 -23.04 8.00 35.71
CA VAL A 728 -22.30 7.11 34.79
C VAL A 728 -23.23 6.23 33.96
N LEU A 729 -24.32 5.71 34.54
CA LEU A 729 -25.31 4.96 33.77
C LEU A 729 -26.07 5.87 32.79
N MET A 730 -26.34 7.12 33.18
CA MET A 730 -27.01 8.08 32.31
C MET A 730 -26.16 8.39 31.08
N THR A 731 -24.90 8.77 31.26
CA THR A 731 -23.98 9.13 30.16
C THR A 731 -23.74 7.94 29.23
N ALA A 732 -23.49 6.75 29.79
CA ALA A 732 -23.34 5.53 29.02
C ALA A 732 -24.61 5.14 28.25
N SER A 733 -25.79 5.26 28.86
CA SER A 733 -27.07 4.94 28.21
C SER A 733 -27.37 5.93 27.09
N VAL A 734 -27.17 7.23 27.32
CA VAL A 734 -27.40 8.26 26.31
C VAL A 734 -26.49 8.02 25.10
N ALA A 735 -25.18 7.81 25.30
CA ALA A 735 -24.24 7.58 24.20
C ALA A 735 -24.51 6.25 23.48
N SER A 736 -24.69 5.15 24.21
CA SER A 736 -24.97 3.85 23.57
C SER A 736 -26.32 3.80 22.85
N LEU A 737 -27.40 4.31 23.47
CA LEU A 737 -28.73 4.30 22.85
C LEU A 737 -28.85 5.32 21.72
N GLY A 738 -28.12 6.44 21.77
CA GLY A 738 -28.05 7.45 20.70
C GLY A 738 -27.51 6.90 19.39
N PHE A 739 -26.58 5.94 19.45
CA PHE A 739 -26.03 5.26 18.26
C PHE A 739 -26.90 4.11 17.72
N ILE A 740 -27.93 3.64 18.44
CA ILE A 740 -28.75 2.48 18.01
C ILE A 740 -29.38 2.66 16.62
N PRO A 741 -30.02 3.80 16.30
CA PRO A 741 -30.60 4.01 14.97
C PRO A 741 -29.56 3.82 13.86
N MET A 742 -28.36 4.38 14.04
CA MET A 742 -27.25 4.25 13.09
C MET A 742 -26.75 2.80 12.96
N ALA A 743 -26.70 2.07 14.08
CA ALA A 743 -26.30 0.67 14.06
C ALA A 743 -27.31 -0.23 13.33
N LEU A 744 -28.61 0.08 13.37
CA LEU A 744 -29.68 -0.73 12.76
C LEU A 744 -30.13 -0.24 11.38
N SER A 745 -29.73 0.97 10.98
CA SER A 745 -30.22 1.61 9.76
C SER A 745 -29.89 0.83 8.50
N ASN A 746 -30.91 0.59 7.66
CA ASN A 746 -30.80 -0.11 6.37
C ASN A 746 -30.86 0.82 5.15
N GLY A 747 -30.79 2.14 5.36
CA GLY A 747 -30.83 3.14 4.29
C GLY A 747 -29.49 3.34 3.60
N ALA A 748 -29.52 4.02 2.44
CA ALA A 748 -28.34 4.30 1.63
C ALA A 748 -27.28 5.07 2.44
N GLY A 749 -26.06 4.53 2.48
CA GLY A 749 -24.94 5.14 3.20
C GLY A 749 -24.83 4.73 4.68
N ALA A 750 -25.78 3.96 5.20
CA ALA A 750 -25.69 3.42 6.56
C ALA A 750 -24.54 2.43 6.71
N GLU A 751 -24.03 1.86 5.61
CA GLU A 751 -22.97 0.85 5.61
C GLU A 751 -21.68 1.36 6.24
N VAL A 752 -21.37 2.65 6.07
CA VAL A 752 -20.20 3.27 6.71
C VAL A 752 -20.42 3.52 8.20
N GLN A 753 -21.66 3.80 8.62
CA GLN A 753 -22.03 4.15 9.99
C GLN A 753 -22.16 2.92 10.89
N ARG A 754 -22.68 1.80 10.37
CA ARG A 754 -22.97 0.60 11.16
C ARG A 754 -21.75 0.05 11.91
N PRO A 755 -20.55 -0.15 11.30
CA PRO A 755 -19.41 -0.69 12.02
C PRO A 755 -18.93 0.26 13.11
N LEU A 756 -18.91 1.56 12.83
CA LEU A 756 -18.55 2.61 13.79
C LEU A 756 -19.49 2.59 15.00
N ALA A 757 -20.81 2.63 14.76
CA ALA A 757 -21.82 2.63 15.81
C ALA A 757 -21.78 1.32 16.61
N THR A 758 -21.59 0.17 15.96
CA THR A 758 -21.50 -1.15 16.63
C THR A 758 -20.35 -1.19 17.62
N VAL A 759 -19.17 -0.72 17.22
CA VAL A 759 -18.00 -0.68 18.12
C VAL A 759 -18.27 0.20 19.33
N VAL A 760 -18.83 1.40 19.12
CA VAL A 760 -19.08 2.34 20.21
C VAL A 760 -20.16 1.82 21.16
N ILE A 761 -21.27 1.26 20.65
CA ILE A 761 -22.35 0.68 21.48
C ILE A 761 -21.83 -0.49 22.32
N GLY A 762 -21.22 -1.49 21.67
CA GLY A 762 -20.72 -2.68 22.35
C GLY A 762 -19.64 -2.33 23.35
N GLY A 763 -18.74 -1.44 22.93
CA GLY A 763 -17.68 -0.89 23.75
C GLY A 763 -18.22 -0.19 24.99
N LEU A 764 -19.16 0.74 24.87
CA LEU A 764 -19.71 1.49 25.99
C LEU A 764 -20.54 0.64 26.94
N LEU A 765 -21.39 -0.26 26.44
CA LEU A 765 -22.23 -1.11 27.29
C LEU A 765 -21.36 -2.01 28.18
N ILE A 766 -20.38 -2.70 27.58
CA ILE A 766 -19.50 -3.61 28.31
C ILE A 766 -18.46 -2.83 29.13
N ALA A 767 -17.88 -1.74 28.60
CA ALA A 767 -16.96 -0.89 29.34
C ALA A 767 -17.63 -0.31 30.58
N THR A 768 -18.85 0.21 30.48
CA THR A 768 -19.51 0.84 31.63
C THR A 768 -19.76 -0.18 32.73
N LEU A 769 -20.24 -1.37 32.37
CA LEU A 769 -20.41 -2.48 33.29
C LEU A 769 -19.07 -2.85 33.95
N LEU A 770 -18.03 -3.09 33.16
CA LEU A 770 -16.72 -3.48 33.69
C LEU A 770 -16.07 -2.37 34.51
N THR A 771 -16.15 -1.11 34.09
CA THR A 771 -15.51 0.02 34.78
C THR A 771 -16.16 0.26 36.15
N LEU A 772 -17.49 0.14 36.26
CA LEU A 772 -18.21 0.26 37.54
C LEU A 772 -17.82 -0.81 38.58
N PHE A 773 -17.23 -1.94 38.18
CA PHE A 773 -16.79 -2.99 39.13
C PHE A 773 -15.28 -3.12 39.23
N VAL A 774 -14.58 -3.07 38.09
CA VAL A 774 -13.13 -3.29 37.97
C VAL A 774 -12.35 -2.06 38.42
N LEU A 775 -12.79 -0.84 38.09
CA LEU A 775 -12.08 0.37 38.49
C LEU A 775 -12.09 0.56 40.03
N PRO A 776 -13.24 0.42 40.73
CA PRO A 776 -13.29 0.26 42.18
C PRO A 776 -12.32 -0.77 42.75
N LEU A 777 -12.29 -1.96 42.15
CA LEU A 777 -11.46 -3.06 42.61
C LEU A 777 -9.97 -2.73 42.48
N LEU A 778 -9.56 -2.17 41.34
CA LEU A 778 -8.20 -1.74 41.09
C LEU A 778 -7.79 -0.61 42.04
N TYR A 779 -8.68 0.37 42.29
CA TYR A 779 -8.44 1.46 43.25
C TYR A 779 -8.18 0.92 44.66
N VAL A 780 -9.04 0.04 45.19
CA VAL A 780 -8.85 -0.60 46.51
C VAL A 780 -7.56 -1.42 46.57
N THR A 781 -7.24 -2.13 45.49
CA THR A 781 -6.06 -3.01 45.44
C THR A 781 -4.75 -2.22 45.39
N ILE A 782 -4.72 -1.11 44.67
CA ILE A 782 -3.54 -0.23 44.57
C ILE A 782 -3.33 0.54 45.88
N GLU A 783 -4.39 1.06 46.51
CA GLU A 783 -4.30 1.83 47.76
C GLU A 783 -4.00 0.96 48.99
N ARG A 784 -4.46 -0.30 49.04
CA ARG A 784 -4.13 -1.24 50.14
C ARG A 784 -2.72 -1.83 50.05
N GLY A 785 -1.99 -1.56 48.97
CA GLY A 785 -0.67 -2.12 48.69
C GLY A 785 -0.73 -3.59 48.26
N PHE A 786 0.04 -3.92 47.22
CA PHE A 786 0.22 -5.30 46.78
C PHE A 786 0.90 -6.15 47.88
N LYS A 787 0.14 -6.90 48.68
CA LYS A 787 0.67 -8.11 49.34
C LYS A 787 0.60 -9.28 48.36
N LEU A 788 1.47 -9.26 47.36
CA LEU A 788 1.78 -10.47 46.60
C LEU A 788 2.44 -11.46 47.57
N ASN A 789 1.69 -12.47 48.01
CA ASN A 789 2.32 -13.70 48.46
C ASN A 789 3.30 -14.11 47.37
N LYS A 790 4.57 -14.33 47.74
CA LYS A 790 5.64 -14.82 46.86
C LYS A 790 5.12 -16.02 46.05
N LEU A 791 4.62 -15.75 44.84
CA LEU A 791 4.36 -16.77 43.86
C LEU A 791 5.74 -17.29 43.44
N LYS A 792 5.98 -18.58 43.71
CA LYS A 792 7.21 -19.27 43.29
C LYS A 792 7.45 -18.99 41.81
N GLY A 793 8.64 -18.48 41.49
CA GLY A 793 8.96 -17.73 40.27
C GLY A 793 8.99 -18.51 38.94
N ARG A 794 8.18 -19.55 38.76
CA ARG A 794 8.21 -20.39 37.54
C ARG A 794 7.10 -20.08 36.52
N HIS A 795 6.05 -19.35 36.90
CA HIS A 795 4.90 -19.08 36.01
C HIS A 795 4.60 -17.58 35.78
N VAL A 796 5.26 -16.67 36.51
CA VAL A 796 5.07 -15.21 36.35
C VAL A 796 5.96 -14.64 35.24
N ALA A 797 7.15 -15.23 35.03
CA ALA A 797 8.07 -14.85 33.98
C ALA A 797 7.48 -15.01 32.55
N PRO A 798 6.90 -16.15 32.13
CA PRO A 798 6.42 -16.30 30.76
C PRO A 798 5.22 -15.39 30.43
N LEU A 799 4.40 -15.03 31.42
CA LEU A 799 3.20 -14.19 31.23
C LEU A 799 3.53 -12.69 31.13
N LEU A 800 4.54 -12.23 31.88
CA LEU A 800 5.10 -10.88 31.73
C LEU A 800 5.96 -10.76 30.46
N ILE A 801 6.67 -11.83 30.08
CA ILE A 801 7.42 -11.89 28.82
C ILE A 801 6.46 -11.85 27.63
N ALA A 802 5.32 -12.56 27.67
CA ALA A 802 4.30 -12.50 26.61
C ALA A 802 3.65 -11.11 26.47
N PHE A 803 3.41 -10.39 27.57
CA PHE A 803 2.83 -9.04 27.53
C PHE A 803 3.83 -7.98 27.06
N ILE A 804 5.13 -8.15 27.34
CA ILE A 804 6.19 -7.26 26.86
C ILE A 804 6.50 -7.52 25.37
N PHE A 805 6.47 -8.77 24.91
CA PHE A 805 6.68 -9.13 23.51
C PHE A 805 5.57 -8.64 22.56
N LEU A 806 4.36 -8.35 23.06
CA LEU A 806 3.24 -7.86 22.26
C LEU A 806 3.20 -6.33 22.10
N THR A 807 3.99 -5.56 22.87
CA THR A 807 3.98 -4.08 22.84
C THR A 807 5.26 -3.43 22.34
N THR A 808 6.31 -4.21 22.05
CA THR A 808 7.51 -3.67 21.42
C THR A 808 7.50 -3.95 19.92
N ASN A 809 6.87 -3.06 19.16
CA ASN A 809 7.45 -2.76 17.84
C ASN A 809 8.90 -2.35 18.10
N ASN A 810 9.82 -3.02 17.41
CA ASN A 810 11.26 -2.85 17.43
C ASN A 810 11.70 -1.41 17.75
N SER A 811 11.79 -1.10 19.04
CA SER A 811 12.78 -0.14 19.49
C SER A 811 14.06 -0.94 19.44
N THR A 812 14.79 -0.80 18.33
CA THR A 812 16.14 -1.34 18.18
C THR A 812 16.94 -0.84 19.38
N ALA A 813 17.06 -1.71 20.39
CA ALA A 813 18.09 -1.54 21.38
C ALA A 813 19.40 -1.48 20.60
N GLN A 814 20.13 -0.39 20.76
CA GLN A 814 21.37 -0.15 20.03
C GLN A 814 22.41 -1.17 20.52
N THR A 815 22.48 -2.31 19.83
CA THR A 815 23.50 -3.31 20.06
C THR A 815 24.80 -2.77 19.49
N VAL A 816 25.78 -2.55 20.37
CA VAL A 816 27.13 -2.16 20.00
C VAL A 816 27.84 -3.38 19.43
N VAL A 817 28.38 -3.28 18.22
CA VAL A 817 29.05 -4.40 17.53
C VAL A 817 30.48 -4.00 17.21
N THR A 818 31.42 -4.92 17.43
CA THR A 818 32.85 -4.73 17.08
C THR A 818 33.09 -5.06 15.60
N LEU A 819 34.25 -4.63 15.08
CA LEU A 819 34.63 -4.91 13.68
C LEU A 819 34.63 -6.42 13.37
N ASP A 820 35.22 -7.24 14.26
CA ASP A 820 35.32 -8.69 14.05
C ASP A 820 33.97 -9.39 14.04
N GLN A 821 33.07 -8.98 14.96
CA GLN A 821 31.69 -9.48 14.99
C GLN A 821 30.93 -9.09 13.72
N SER A 822 31.14 -7.87 13.22
CA SER A 822 30.53 -7.40 11.97
C SER A 822 31.01 -8.23 10.78
N ILE A 823 32.31 -8.55 10.72
CA ILE A 823 32.89 -9.41 9.68
C ILE A 823 32.29 -10.83 9.75
N GLU A 824 32.20 -11.42 10.94
CA GLU A 824 31.65 -12.75 11.11
C GLU A 824 30.18 -12.83 10.69
N LEU A 825 29.37 -11.85 11.11
CA LEU A 825 27.97 -11.72 10.69
C LEU A 825 27.85 -11.60 9.17
N ALA A 826 28.71 -10.79 8.54
CA ALA A 826 28.72 -10.63 7.09
C ALA A 826 29.02 -11.96 6.38
N LEU A 827 30.06 -12.69 6.82
CA LEU A 827 30.48 -13.95 6.18
C LEU A 827 29.42 -15.05 6.28
N GLN A 828 28.65 -15.09 7.37
CA GLN A 828 27.58 -16.06 7.58
C GLN A 828 26.33 -15.73 6.76
N ASN A 829 25.94 -14.45 6.71
CA ASN A 829 24.65 -14.04 6.20
C ASN A 829 24.66 -13.59 4.74
N ASN A 830 25.80 -13.13 4.21
CA ASN A 830 25.87 -12.48 2.90
C ASN A 830 25.50 -13.42 1.74
N ARG A 831 24.62 -12.91 0.85
CA ARG A 831 24.04 -13.68 -0.25
C ARG A 831 25.05 -13.99 -1.36
N ASN A 832 26.02 -13.09 -1.62
CA ASN A 832 26.99 -13.28 -2.69
C ASN A 832 27.94 -14.45 -2.37
N ILE A 833 28.34 -14.62 -1.11
CA ILE A 833 29.13 -15.78 -0.67
C ILE A 833 28.33 -17.07 -0.84
N LYS A 834 27.04 -17.07 -0.48
CA LYS A 834 26.16 -18.24 -0.68
C LYS A 834 26.06 -18.63 -2.17
N ILE A 835 25.95 -17.64 -3.06
CA ILE A 835 25.93 -17.86 -4.52
C ILE A 835 27.25 -18.50 -5.00
N GLU A 836 28.40 -18.00 -4.55
CA GLU A 836 29.69 -18.56 -4.95
C GLU A 836 29.92 -19.96 -4.37
N LYS A 837 29.44 -20.24 -3.15
CA LYS A 837 29.42 -21.60 -2.57
C LYS A 837 28.56 -22.55 -3.41
N LEU A 838 27.42 -22.08 -3.93
CA LEU A 838 26.59 -22.84 -4.87
C LEU A 838 27.27 -23.04 -6.23
N ARG A 839 28.00 -22.05 -6.75
CA ARG A 839 28.80 -22.21 -7.98
C ARG A 839 29.91 -23.26 -7.80
N ALA A 840 30.56 -23.29 -6.63
CA ALA A 840 31.52 -24.34 -6.29
C ALA A 840 30.84 -25.72 -6.19
N ALA A 841 29.63 -25.81 -5.62
CA ALA A 841 28.86 -27.05 -5.60
C ALA A 841 28.44 -27.51 -7.01
N TYR A 842 28.07 -26.58 -7.89
CA TYR A 842 27.78 -26.83 -9.30
C TYR A 842 29.00 -27.37 -10.06
N ALA A 843 30.16 -26.71 -9.91
CA ALA A 843 31.42 -27.19 -10.50
C ALA A 843 31.78 -28.59 -9.99
N LYS A 844 31.52 -28.88 -8.71
CA LYS A 844 31.69 -30.23 -8.14
C LYS A 844 30.76 -31.26 -8.78
N ALA A 845 29.51 -30.89 -9.07
CA ALA A 845 28.55 -31.79 -9.73
C ALA A 845 28.97 -32.15 -11.17
N LEU A 846 29.60 -31.22 -11.90
CA LEU A 846 30.13 -31.46 -13.25
C LEU A 846 31.23 -32.54 -13.28
N ILE A 847 31.96 -32.74 -12.18
CA ILE A 847 32.91 -33.86 -12.08
C ILE A 847 32.19 -35.20 -12.25
N GLY A 848 30.96 -35.34 -11.72
CA GLY A 848 30.15 -36.56 -11.83
C GLY A 848 29.59 -36.80 -13.24
N SER A 849 29.27 -35.76 -14.00
CA SER A 849 28.76 -35.90 -15.37
C SER A 849 29.83 -36.34 -16.37
N SER A 850 31.11 -36.09 -16.09
CA SER A 850 32.22 -36.43 -17.00
C SER A 850 32.38 -37.92 -17.32
N THR A 851 31.82 -38.82 -16.52
CA THR A 851 31.82 -40.28 -16.76
C THR A 851 30.49 -40.81 -17.28
N ALA A 852 29.43 -39.98 -17.29
CA ALA A 852 28.07 -40.35 -17.66
C ALA A 852 27.61 -39.71 -18.98
N ASP A 853 28.42 -38.84 -19.59
CA ASP A 853 28.13 -38.15 -20.85
C ASP A 853 28.43 -39.07 -22.07
N ILE A 854 27.68 -40.17 -22.15
CA ILE A 854 27.68 -41.09 -23.28
C ILE A 854 26.68 -40.54 -24.32
N PRO A 855 27.05 -40.38 -25.59
CA PRO A 855 26.14 -39.97 -26.66
C PRO A 855 24.86 -40.83 -26.67
N GLN A 856 23.74 -40.29 -27.17
CA GLN A 856 22.50 -41.06 -27.25
C GLN A 856 22.64 -42.29 -28.15
N MET A 857 21.96 -43.37 -27.79
CA MET A 857 21.85 -44.57 -28.61
C MET A 857 20.98 -44.28 -29.82
N ASP A 858 21.49 -44.54 -31.02
CA ASP A 858 20.78 -44.34 -32.27
C ASP A 858 20.01 -45.61 -32.64
N ILE A 859 18.69 -45.49 -32.76
CA ILE A 859 17.78 -46.57 -33.19
C ILE A 859 17.12 -46.11 -34.48
N SER A 860 17.39 -46.80 -35.58
CA SER A 860 16.82 -46.50 -36.89
C SER A 860 16.10 -47.70 -37.50
N LEU A 861 15.04 -47.41 -38.25
CA LEU A 861 14.25 -48.37 -39.02
C LEU A 861 14.20 -47.91 -40.47
N ASP A 862 14.79 -48.69 -41.36
CA ASP A 862 14.75 -48.48 -42.80
C ASP A 862 13.74 -49.46 -43.43
N TYR A 863 12.90 -48.97 -44.36
CA TYR A 863 11.89 -49.76 -45.08
C TYR A 863 11.94 -49.43 -46.59
N GLY A 864 12.11 -50.44 -47.46
CA GLY A 864 12.15 -50.25 -48.92
C GLY A 864 13.09 -51.21 -49.64
N GLN A 865 13.54 -50.86 -50.86
CA GLN A 865 14.52 -51.65 -51.63
C GLN A 865 15.94 -51.38 -51.13
N ILE A 866 16.26 -51.83 -49.91
CA ILE A 866 17.51 -51.47 -49.23
C ILE A 866 18.69 -52.27 -49.78
N ILE A 867 18.52 -53.58 -49.93
CA ILE A 867 19.57 -54.52 -50.38
C ILE A 867 19.06 -55.40 -51.52
N SER A 868 17.79 -55.82 -51.53
CA SER A 868 17.18 -56.53 -52.67
C SER A 868 16.33 -55.60 -53.54
N ALA A 869 15.97 -56.09 -54.74
CA ALA A 869 15.00 -55.44 -55.63
C ALA A 869 13.56 -55.47 -55.08
N TYR A 870 13.33 -56.19 -53.97
CA TYR A 870 12.05 -56.30 -53.28
C TYR A 870 12.02 -55.39 -52.04
N GLN A 871 10.82 -55.14 -51.50
CA GLN A 871 10.68 -54.35 -50.27
C GLN A 871 11.15 -55.14 -49.04
N ASP A 872 12.24 -54.67 -48.44
CA ASP A 872 12.96 -55.18 -47.28
C ASP A 872 12.90 -54.19 -46.10
N THR A 873 13.18 -54.70 -44.90
CA THR A 873 13.19 -53.93 -43.64
C THR A 873 14.50 -54.15 -42.89
N LYS A 874 15.08 -53.07 -42.37
CA LYS A 874 16.29 -53.09 -41.55
C LYS A 874 16.06 -52.29 -40.26
N VAL A 875 16.30 -52.93 -39.12
CA VAL A 875 16.35 -52.27 -37.81
C VAL A 875 17.80 -52.20 -37.40
N SER A 876 18.30 -51.03 -37.02
CA SER A 876 19.65 -50.86 -36.51
C SER A 876 19.70 -50.10 -35.20
N ILE A 877 20.45 -50.65 -34.24
CA ILE A 877 20.76 -50.02 -32.97
C ILE A 877 22.27 -49.77 -32.96
N SER A 878 22.71 -48.53 -32.80
CA SER A 878 24.13 -48.21 -32.72
C SER A 878 24.45 -47.21 -31.61
N GLN A 879 25.57 -47.44 -30.94
CA GLN A 879 26.06 -46.62 -29.84
C GLN A 879 27.50 -46.20 -30.15
N ARG A 880 27.77 -44.90 -30.03
CA ARG A 880 29.11 -44.33 -30.19
C ARG A 880 29.67 -43.94 -28.83
N PHE A 881 30.95 -44.20 -28.61
CA PHE A 881 31.68 -43.83 -27.41
C PHE A 881 32.96 -43.08 -27.80
N GLY A 882 33.26 -41.99 -27.09
CA GLY A 882 34.57 -41.36 -27.19
C GLY A 882 35.66 -42.27 -26.65
N PHE A 883 36.92 -42.04 -27.03
CA PHE A 883 38.03 -42.81 -26.46
C PHE A 883 38.14 -42.57 -24.94
N PRO A 884 38.39 -43.58 -24.08
CA PRO A 884 38.41 -43.44 -22.61
C PRO A 884 39.31 -42.32 -22.07
N ALA A 885 40.39 -42.00 -22.78
CA ALA A 885 41.29 -40.91 -22.41
C ALA A 885 40.60 -39.53 -22.43
N VAL A 886 39.60 -39.32 -23.30
CA VAL A 886 38.86 -38.05 -23.40
C VAL A 886 38.08 -37.79 -22.10
N TYR A 887 37.33 -38.78 -21.63
CA TYR A 887 36.58 -38.70 -20.37
C TYR A 887 37.49 -38.48 -19.16
N LYS A 888 38.67 -39.14 -19.13
CA LYS A 888 39.67 -38.94 -18.06
C LYS A 888 40.21 -37.50 -18.04
N ARG A 889 40.51 -36.92 -19.21
CA ARG A 889 41.00 -35.54 -19.32
C ARG A 889 39.90 -34.53 -19.01
N GLN A 890 38.66 -34.80 -19.42
CA GLN A 890 37.49 -33.99 -19.09
C GLN A 890 37.27 -33.93 -17.56
N ARG A 891 37.35 -35.07 -16.88
CA ARG A 891 37.25 -35.14 -15.43
C ARG A 891 38.35 -34.36 -14.71
N ALA A 892 39.58 -34.43 -15.22
CA ALA A 892 40.70 -33.66 -14.67
C ALA A 892 40.48 -32.15 -14.80
N ARG A 893 40.01 -31.68 -15.96
CA ARG A 893 39.63 -30.27 -16.17
C ARG A 893 38.55 -29.82 -15.16
N TYR A 894 37.44 -30.54 -15.03
CA TYR A 894 36.39 -30.17 -14.08
C TYR A 894 36.84 -30.18 -12.62
N THR A 895 37.81 -31.04 -12.27
CA THR A 895 38.40 -31.05 -10.93
C THR A 895 39.18 -29.76 -10.65
N GLU A 896 39.95 -29.27 -11.62
CA GLU A 896 40.67 -28.00 -11.50
C GLU A 896 39.72 -26.79 -11.55
N GLU A 897 38.64 -26.84 -12.35
CA GLU A 897 37.58 -25.82 -12.35
C GLU A 897 36.88 -25.73 -10.98
N TRP A 898 36.64 -26.86 -10.33
CA TRP A 898 36.10 -26.89 -8.98
C TRP A 898 37.04 -26.24 -7.95
N LYS A 899 38.35 -26.54 -7.99
CA LYS A 899 39.35 -25.89 -7.12
C LYS A 899 39.38 -24.37 -7.35
N ARG A 900 39.32 -23.92 -8.60
CA ARG A 900 39.21 -22.48 -8.94
C ARG A 900 37.96 -21.87 -8.29
N SER A 901 36.81 -22.52 -8.40
CA SER A 901 35.57 -22.05 -7.77
C SER A 901 35.66 -22.00 -6.25
N GLN A 902 36.43 -22.89 -5.59
CA GLN A 902 36.69 -22.78 -4.14
C GLN A 902 37.55 -21.56 -3.81
N LEU A 903 38.62 -21.31 -4.57
CA LEU A 903 39.45 -20.12 -4.40
C LEU A 903 38.67 -18.82 -4.67
N GLN A 904 37.71 -18.85 -5.59
CA GLN A 904 36.80 -17.73 -5.86
C GLN A 904 35.92 -17.40 -4.66
N VAL A 905 35.46 -18.42 -3.90
CA VAL A 905 34.74 -18.20 -2.63
C VAL A 905 35.64 -17.47 -1.65
N SER A 906 36.90 -17.92 -1.47
CA SER A 906 37.86 -17.27 -0.59
C SER A 906 38.18 -15.83 -1.02
N LEU A 907 38.30 -15.56 -2.31
CA LEU A 907 38.46 -14.20 -2.84
C LEU A 907 37.25 -13.31 -2.50
N LYS A 908 36.03 -13.83 -2.61
CA LYS A 908 34.80 -13.07 -2.32
C LYS A 908 34.58 -12.87 -0.82
N GLU A 909 34.94 -13.84 0.00
CA GLU A 909 35.02 -13.67 1.46
C GLU A 909 36.02 -12.56 1.83
N PHE A 910 37.18 -12.54 1.16
CA PHE A 910 38.21 -11.52 1.35
C PHE A 910 37.75 -10.11 0.91
N GLU A 911 37.11 -9.97 -0.25
CA GLU A 911 36.52 -8.71 -0.72
C GLU A 911 35.42 -8.21 0.22
N LEU A 912 34.59 -9.11 0.77
CA LEU A 912 33.55 -8.74 1.72
C LEU A 912 34.14 -8.22 3.03
N LYS A 913 35.15 -8.90 3.58
CA LYS A 913 35.89 -8.42 4.77
C LYS A 913 36.39 -6.99 4.56
N LYS A 914 37.03 -6.74 3.40
CA LYS A 914 37.52 -5.40 3.02
C LYS A 914 36.41 -4.35 3.01
N ALA A 915 35.28 -4.65 2.36
CA ALA A 915 34.16 -3.72 2.23
C ALA A 915 33.52 -3.41 3.58
N VAL A 916 33.27 -4.42 4.41
CA VAL A 916 32.67 -4.27 5.75
C VAL A 916 33.51 -3.35 6.62
N SER A 917 34.83 -3.57 6.66
CA SER A 917 35.70 -2.75 7.50
C SER A 917 35.87 -1.33 6.99
N LEU A 918 35.98 -1.09 5.68
CA LEU A 918 36.04 0.27 5.14
C LEU A 918 34.74 1.03 5.48
N THR A 919 33.59 0.40 5.30
CA THR A 919 32.31 1.00 5.68
C THR A 919 32.22 1.25 7.19
N TYR A 920 32.72 0.32 8.02
CA TYR A 920 32.79 0.47 9.48
C TYR A 920 33.57 1.72 9.90
N TYR A 921 34.79 1.91 9.37
CA TYR A 921 35.61 3.08 9.69
C TYR A 921 35.04 4.38 9.11
N ASN A 922 34.40 4.34 7.94
CA ASN A 922 33.73 5.51 7.38
C ASN A 922 32.58 5.98 8.27
N ILE A 923 31.79 5.06 8.84
CA ILE A 923 30.72 5.42 9.79
C ILE A 923 31.32 6.08 11.04
N LEU A 924 32.40 5.51 11.59
CA LEU A 924 33.08 6.08 12.76
C LEU A 924 33.62 7.49 12.51
N TYR A 925 34.18 7.72 11.33
CA TYR A 925 34.68 9.03 10.91
C TYR A 925 33.55 10.08 10.90
N TRP A 926 32.42 9.77 10.27
CA TRP A 926 31.30 10.68 10.23
C TRP A 926 30.63 10.87 11.60
N GLN A 927 30.62 9.85 12.45
CA GLN A 927 30.17 9.98 13.84
C GLN A 927 31.07 10.93 14.65
N GLN A 928 32.39 10.90 14.45
CA GLN A 928 33.29 11.88 15.07
C GLN A 928 33.02 13.31 14.55
N LYS A 929 32.79 13.49 13.24
CA LYS A 929 32.36 14.78 12.69
C LYS A 929 31.02 15.24 13.26
N GLU A 930 30.06 14.34 13.45
CA GLU A 930 28.78 14.65 14.08
C GLU A 930 28.96 15.15 15.52
N GLN A 931 29.81 14.47 16.31
CA GLN A 931 30.11 14.89 17.69
C GLN A 931 30.75 16.29 17.73
N LEU A 932 31.70 16.57 16.85
CA LEU A 932 32.35 17.88 16.73
C LEU A 932 31.33 18.97 16.36
N LEU A 933 30.49 18.75 15.34
CA LEU A 933 29.47 19.70 14.90
C LEU A 933 28.35 19.88 15.93
N THR A 934 28.01 18.84 16.69
CA THR A 934 27.04 18.93 17.80
C THR A 934 27.58 19.82 18.91
N LYS A 935 28.87 19.69 19.26
CA LYS A 935 29.55 20.57 20.22
C LYS A 935 29.59 22.02 19.71
N ALA A 936 29.88 22.23 18.42
CA ALA A 936 29.81 23.55 17.78
C ALA A 936 28.40 24.16 17.81
N LEU A 937 27.36 23.36 17.51
CA LEU A 937 25.96 23.80 17.54
C LEU A 937 25.53 24.24 18.94
N SER A 938 25.97 23.51 19.98
CA SER A 938 25.73 23.89 21.37
C SER A 938 26.39 25.22 21.71
N LEU A 939 27.63 25.44 21.28
CA LEU A 939 28.33 26.70 21.50
C LEU A 939 27.64 27.88 20.80
N TYR A 940 27.31 27.75 19.52
CA TYR A 940 26.65 28.83 18.76
C TYR A 940 25.23 29.08 19.22
N SER A 941 24.54 28.08 19.78
CA SER A 941 23.24 28.27 20.42
C SER A 941 23.36 29.08 21.71
N SER A 942 24.29 28.71 22.60
CA SER A 942 24.59 29.49 23.81
C SER A 942 25.06 30.91 23.51
N PHE A 943 25.80 31.09 22.42
CA PHE A 943 26.22 32.40 21.92
C PHE A 943 25.02 33.25 21.45
N LEU A 944 24.14 32.68 20.62
CA LEU A 944 22.92 33.35 20.16
C LEU A 944 22.05 33.79 21.34
N ASP A 945 21.83 32.93 22.33
CA ASP A 945 21.02 33.26 23.50
C ASP A 945 21.60 34.46 24.29
N LYS A 946 22.94 34.51 24.45
CA LYS A 946 23.64 35.63 25.09
C LYS A 946 23.55 36.93 24.28
N THR A 947 23.70 36.88 22.95
CA THR A 947 23.58 38.07 22.10
C THR A 947 22.15 38.64 22.08
N ILE A 948 21.12 37.78 22.13
CA ILE A 948 19.73 38.22 22.25
C ILE A 948 19.47 38.92 23.59
N LEU A 949 20.08 38.44 24.67
CA LEU A 949 19.99 39.08 25.98
C LEU A 949 20.68 40.45 26.01
N ARG A 950 21.90 40.56 25.45
CA ARG A 950 22.64 41.84 25.34
C ARG A 950 21.92 42.85 24.45
N GLN A 951 21.32 42.40 23.34
CA GLN A 951 20.51 43.24 22.46
C GLN A 951 19.26 43.77 23.19
N LYS A 952 18.58 42.93 23.98
CA LYS A 952 17.43 43.35 24.79
C LYS A 952 17.81 44.32 25.92
N ALA A 953 19.04 44.21 26.44
CA ALA A 953 19.59 45.13 27.43
C ALA A 953 20.11 46.45 26.83
N GLY A 954 20.14 46.59 25.50
CA GLY A 954 20.67 47.77 24.80
C GLY A 954 22.21 47.81 24.74
N GLU A 955 22.88 46.70 25.05
CA GLU A 955 24.34 46.61 25.18
C GLU A 955 25.06 46.14 23.89
N SER A 956 24.33 45.79 22.83
CA SER A 956 24.89 45.30 21.56
C SER A 956 24.03 45.65 20.33
N ASP A 957 24.67 45.77 19.16
CA ASP A 957 24.02 46.00 17.86
C ASP A 957 23.33 44.72 17.33
N ALA A 958 22.31 44.88 16.50
CA ALA A 958 21.55 43.78 15.87
C ALA A 958 22.42 42.89 14.97
N LEU A 959 23.56 43.39 14.50
CA LEU A 959 24.49 42.66 13.65
C LEU A 959 25.12 41.44 14.36
N GLU A 960 25.32 41.51 15.69
CA GLU A 960 25.85 40.39 16.48
C GLU A 960 24.88 39.21 16.51
N SER A 961 23.59 39.46 16.76
CA SER A 961 22.58 38.41 16.85
C SER A 961 22.25 37.80 15.48
N VAL A 962 22.32 38.59 14.41
CA VAL A 962 22.19 38.10 13.02
C VAL A 962 23.37 37.20 12.64
N THR A 963 24.60 37.58 12.99
CA THR A 963 25.79 36.77 12.71
C THR A 963 25.78 35.46 13.49
N ALA A 964 25.41 35.50 14.77
CA ALA A 964 25.24 34.31 15.61
C ALA A 964 24.21 33.33 15.01
N LYS A 965 23.08 33.88 14.54
CA LYS A 965 22.01 33.12 13.87
C LYS A 965 22.51 32.46 12.58
N ASN A 966 23.29 33.18 11.77
CA ASN A 966 23.85 32.64 10.53
C ASN A 966 24.86 31.51 10.78
N GLN A 967 25.76 31.65 11.76
CA GLN A 967 26.72 30.60 12.12
C GLN A 967 26.02 29.34 12.66
N LYS A 968 25.01 29.52 13.53
CA LYS A 968 24.16 28.41 14.00
C LYS A 968 23.47 27.70 12.83
N ALA A 969 22.93 28.47 11.87
CA ALA A 969 22.27 27.91 10.70
C ALA A 969 23.24 27.12 9.81
N ALA A 970 24.45 27.64 9.57
CA ALA A 970 25.49 26.95 8.80
C ALA A 970 25.88 25.60 9.43
N ILE A 971 26.15 25.57 10.74
CA ILE A 971 26.46 24.33 11.46
C ILE A 971 25.26 23.36 11.46
N THR A 972 24.03 23.87 11.55
CA THR A 972 22.81 23.04 11.49
C THR A 972 22.67 22.34 10.12
N ILE A 973 23.02 23.03 9.03
CA ILE A 973 23.01 22.45 7.68
C ILE A 973 24.09 21.38 7.54
N GLN A 974 25.33 21.67 7.97
CA GLN A 974 26.44 20.71 7.93
C GLN A 974 26.12 19.45 8.75
N LEU A 975 25.56 19.62 9.95
CA LEU A 975 25.17 18.51 10.82
C LEU A 975 24.05 17.66 10.21
N ARG A 976 23.12 18.27 9.44
CA ARG A 976 22.13 17.52 8.66
C ARG A 976 22.79 16.69 7.56
N GLN A 977 23.72 17.27 6.80
CA GLN A 977 24.46 16.55 5.76
C GLN A 977 25.24 15.36 6.32
N VAL A 978 25.95 15.55 7.45
CA VAL A 978 26.68 14.47 8.14
C VAL A 978 25.73 13.35 8.59
N ARG A 979 24.57 13.70 9.17
CA ARG A 979 23.58 12.70 9.60
C ARG A 979 23.01 11.90 8.43
N ASP A 980 22.82 12.54 7.27
CA ASP A 980 22.32 11.86 6.08
C ASP A 980 23.39 10.95 5.46
N GLU A 981 24.67 11.34 5.49
CA GLU A 981 25.80 10.45 5.12
C GLU A 981 25.92 9.23 6.05
N ILE A 982 25.80 9.44 7.38
CA ILE A 982 25.78 8.33 8.35
C ILE A 982 24.66 7.34 8.03
N LYS A 983 23.44 7.83 7.72
CA LYS A 983 22.33 6.96 7.32
C LYS A 983 22.63 6.20 6.03
N GLY A 984 23.20 6.86 5.02
CA GLY A 984 23.59 6.22 3.77
C GLY A 984 24.59 5.08 3.99
N LEU A 985 25.61 5.32 4.81
CA LEU A 985 26.60 4.32 5.18
C LEU A 985 26.01 3.21 6.06
N GLN A 986 25.08 3.51 6.96
CA GLN A 986 24.35 2.50 7.74
C GLN A 986 23.52 1.57 6.86
N LEU A 987 22.85 2.10 5.83
CA LEU A 987 22.13 1.28 4.84
C LEU A 987 23.09 0.40 4.03
N GLN A 988 24.25 0.93 3.63
CA GLN A 988 25.30 0.14 2.98
C GLN A 988 25.83 -0.97 3.91
N PHE A 989 26.02 -0.66 5.19
CA PHE A 989 26.47 -1.61 6.20
C PHE A 989 25.43 -2.72 6.43
N GLN A 990 24.15 -2.36 6.56
CA GLN A 990 23.02 -3.31 6.62
C GLN A 990 22.98 -4.24 5.41
N TRP A 991 23.22 -3.70 4.21
CA TRP A 991 23.29 -4.50 3.00
C TRP A 991 24.47 -5.48 3.00
N LEU A 992 25.66 -5.04 3.42
CA LEU A 992 26.85 -5.90 3.52
C LEU A 992 26.67 -7.02 4.54
N LEU A 993 26.05 -6.73 5.69
CA LEU A 993 25.71 -7.69 6.75
C LEU A 993 24.48 -8.54 6.43
N ASN A 994 23.66 -8.12 5.45
CA ASN A 994 22.35 -8.69 5.12
C ASN A 994 21.44 -8.80 6.37
N THR A 995 21.27 -7.68 7.07
CA THR A 995 20.42 -7.51 8.27
C THR A 995 19.58 -6.24 8.18
N GLU A 996 18.43 -6.22 8.84
CA GLU A 996 17.56 -5.05 8.98
C GLU A 996 17.87 -4.24 10.25
N GLU A 997 18.76 -4.74 11.11
CA GLU A 997 19.13 -4.09 12.38
C GLU A 997 20.13 -2.95 12.17
N THR A 998 19.96 -1.86 12.93
CA THR A 998 20.92 -0.75 12.96
C THR A 998 21.88 -0.94 14.12
N TYR A 999 23.16 -1.18 13.81
CA TYR A 999 24.22 -1.33 14.81
C TYR A 999 24.87 0.01 15.15
N THR A 1000 25.22 0.20 16.42
CA THR A 1000 26.13 1.27 16.86
C THR A 1000 27.55 0.72 16.93
N LEU A 1001 28.53 1.51 16.52
CA LEU A 1001 29.92 1.05 16.35
C LEU A 1001 30.78 1.50 17.53
N SER A 1002 31.81 0.73 17.87
CA SER A 1002 32.78 1.07 18.93
C SER A 1002 33.81 2.10 18.44
N SER A 1003 34.38 2.89 19.34
CA SER A 1003 35.27 4.04 19.05
C SER A 1003 36.38 3.77 18.03
N MET A 1004 36.76 4.81 17.28
CA MET A 1004 37.88 4.78 16.33
C MET A 1004 39.22 4.72 17.06
N GLU A 1005 40.05 3.73 16.71
CA GLU A 1005 41.44 3.58 17.13
C GLU A 1005 42.39 3.81 15.93
N LYS A 1006 43.62 4.28 16.21
CA LYS A 1006 44.69 4.45 15.21
C LYS A 1006 45.21 3.05 14.82
N ILE A 1007 45.24 2.73 13.53
CA ILE A 1007 45.69 1.42 13.06
C ILE A 1007 47.18 1.48 12.72
N GLU A 1008 47.98 0.63 13.38
CA GLU A 1008 49.39 0.46 13.02
C GLU A 1008 49.55 -0.54 11.88
N PHE A 1009 50.24 -0.12 10.81
CA PHE A 1009 50.59 -0.99 9.69
C PHE A 1009 51.85 -1.83 9.96
N ARG A 1010 51.82 -3.13 9.63
CA ARG A 1010 53.00 -4.02 9.59
C ARG A 1010 53.26 -4.56 8.19
N GLN A 1011 54.51 -4.53 7.74
CA GLN A 1011 54.90 -4.94 6.38
C GLN A 1011 54.82 -6.46 6.20
N LEU A 1012 54.06 -6.92 5.19
CA LEU A 1012 53.74 -8.34 4.93
C LEU A 1012 53.94 -8.71 3.43
N SER A 1013 53.76 -9.98 3.06
CA SER A 1013 54.09 -10.50 1.71
C SER A 1013 52.89 -10.52 0.75
N ILE A 1014 53.11 -10.13 -0.52
CA ILE A 1014 52.09 -10.07 -1.59
C ILE A 1014 51.80 -11.46 -2.19
N ALA A 1015 52.72 -12.43 -2.04
CA ALA A 1015 52.70 -13.69 -2.77
C ALA A 1015 51.45 -14.56 -2.48
N ASP A 1016 50.80 -14.37 -1.33
CA ASP A 1016 49.67 -15.20 -0.91
C ASP A 1016 48.29 -14.65 -1.32
N HIS A 1017 48.22 -13.53 -2.05
CA HIS A 1017 46.97 -12.79 -2.28
C HIS A 1017 45.91 -13.65 -2.99
N PRO A 1018 44.64 -13.72 -2.48
CA PRO A 1018 43.62 -14.62 -3.03
C PRO A 1018 43.35 -14.45 -4.53
N LEU A 1019 43.42 -13.21 -5.05
CA LEU A 1019 43.28 -12.93 -6.48
C LEU A 1019 44.36 -13.63 -7.33
N LEU A 1020 45.61 -13.61 -6.86
CA LEU A 1020 46.72 -14.26 -7.57
C LEU A 1020 46.54 -15.78 -7.59
N LYS A 1021 46.06 -16.37 -6.48
CA LYS A 1021 45.75 -17.81 -6.41
C LYS A 1021 44.63 -18.23 -7.36
N VAL A 1022 43.59 -17.40 -7.50
CA VAL A 1022 42.51 -17.65 -8.47
C VAL A 1022 43.05 -17.62 -9.90
N LEU A 1023 43.83 -16.60 -10.26
CA LEU A 1023 44.40 -16.45 -11.61
C LEU A 1023 45.43 -17.55 -11.93
N GLU A 1024 46.24 -17.95 -10.96
CA GLU A 1024 47.15 -19.10 -11.09
C GLU A 1024 46.38 -20.40 -11.33
N GLN A 1025 45.28 -20.62 -10.60
CA GLN A 1025 44.43 -21.78 -10.82
C GLN A 1025 43.67 -21.71 -12.16
N GLU A 1026 43.33 -20.52 -12.65
CA GLU A 1026 42.72 -20.34 -13.98
C GLU A 1026 43.67 -20.71 -15.12
N LYS A 1027 44.95 -20.35 -14.99
CA LYS A 1027 45.98 -20.82 -15.91
C LYS A 1027 46.01 -22.36 -15.98
N ILE A 1028 45.98 -23.03 -14.83
CA ILE A 1028 45.96 -24.51 -14.74
C ILE A 1028 44.68 -25.09 -15.41
N VAL A 1029 43.53 -24.45 -15.21
CA VAL A 1029 42.26 -24.86 -15.86
C VAL A 1029 42.37 -24.75 -17.38
N SER A 1030 42.90 -23.65 -17.90
CA SER A 1030 43.12 -23.43 -19.33
C SER A 1030 44.09 -24.44 -19.93
N GLU A 1031 45.18 -24.78 -19.22
CA GLU A 1031 46.10 -25.86 -19.64
C GLU A 1031 45.38 -27.23 -19.77
N GLN A 1032 44.51 -27.57 -18.81
CA GLN A 1032 43.73 -28.82 -18.88
C GLN A 1032 42.69 -28.79 -20.00
N ALA A 1033 42.08 -27.64 -20.28
CA ALA A 1033 41.17 -27.47 -21.42
C ALA A 1033 41.88 -27.72 -22.76
N THR A 1034 43.10 -27.20 -22.94
CA THR A 1034 43.94 -27.50 -24.10
C THR A 1034 44.21 -29.00 -24.24
N ARG A 1035 44.48 -29.71 -23.12
CA ARG A 1035 44.69 -31.16 -23.12
C ARG A 1035 43.44 -31.95 -23.50
N VAL A 1036 42.25 -31.49 -23.08
CA VAL A 1036 40.97 -32.07 -23.49
C VAL A 1036 40.76 -31.94 -25.00
N GLU A 1037 40.91 -30.74 -25.56
CA GLU A 1037 40.71 -30.52 -27.00
C GLU A 1037 41.71 -31.31 -27.85
N LYS A 1038 42.95 -31.51 -27.37
CA LYS A 1038 43.90 -32.42 -28.02
C LYS A 1038 43.44 -33.88 -27.99
N SER A 1039 42.85 -34.34 -26.88
CA SER A 1039 42.39 -35.73 -26.74
C SER A 1039 41.22 -36.09 -27.66
N LYS A 1040 40.41 -35.10 -28.10
CA LYS A 1040 39.32 -35.29 -29.07
C LYS A 1040 39.78 -35.62 -30.50
N LEU A 1041 41.09 -35.60 -30.76
CA LEU A 1041 41.67 -36.12 -32.02
C LEU A 1041 41.80 -37.65 -32.01
N LEU A 1042 41.62 -38.31 -30.86
CA LEU A 1042 41.56 -39.76 -30.76
C LEU A 1042 40.29 -40.29 -31.42
N PRO A 1043 40.31 -41.51 -31.99
CA PRO A 1043 39.16 -42.05 -32.68
C PRO A 1043 38.01 -42.42 -31.73
N GLU A 1044 36.77 -42.36 -32.24
CA GLU A 1044 35.58 -42.84 -31.52
C GLU A 1044 35.34 -44.32 -31.80
N LEU A 1045 34.77 -45.03 -30.83
CA LEU A 1045 34.39 -46.44 -30.93
C LEU A 1045 32.89 -46.55 -31.23
N LEU A 1046 32.52 -47.36 -32.21
CA LEU A 1046 31.14 -47.62 -32.60
C LEU A 1046 30.81 -49.10 -32.37
N LEU A 1047 29.73 -49.34 -31.63
CA LEU A 1047 29.14 -50.65 -31.43
C LEU A 1047 27.72 -50.63 -32.01
N GLY A 1048 27.46 -51.45 -33.01
CA GLY A 1048 26.17 -51.51 -33.69
C GLY A 1048 25.64 -52.93 -33.83
N TYR A 1049 24.32 -53.08 -33.84
CA TYR A 1049 23.60 -54.32 -34.08
C TYR A 1049 22.49 -54.06 -35.09
N ASN A 1050 22.46 -54.86 -36.17
CA ASN A 1050 21.49 -54.73 -37.24
C ASN A 1050 20.68 -56.03 -37.39
N LEU A 1051 19.39 -55.87 -37.70
CA LEU A 1051 18.45 -56.93 -37.99
C LEU A 1051 17.77 -56.64 -39.34
N ASN A 1052 18.02 -57.47 -40.35
CA ASN A 1052 17.56 -57.25 -41.72
C ASN A 1052 16.64 -58.39 -42.19
N SER A 1053 15.61 -58.09 -42.98
CA SER A 1053 14.89 -59.08 -43.78
C SER A 1053 15.38 -59.03 -45.22
N PHE A 1054 15.65 -60.17 -45.84
CA PHE A 1054 15.98 -60.26 -47.26
C PHE A 1054 14.92 -61.07 -48.00
N LYS A 1055 14.43 -60.56 -49.14
CA LYS A 1055 13.56 -61.28 -50.08
C LYS A 1055 14.30 -61.56 -51.39
N GLY A 1056 14.11 -62.77 -51.94
CA GLY A 1056 14.71 -63.18 -53.21
C GLY A 1056 15.69 -64.35 -53.07
N THR A 1057 16.30 -64.74 -54.19
CA THR A 1057 17.22 -65.88 -54.24
C THR A 1057 18.59 -65.48 -53.72
N GLY A 1058 19.02 -66.12 -52.62
CA GLY A 1058 20.33 -65.91 -52.03
C GLY A 1058 21.47 -66.56 -52.83
N PRO A 1059 22.73 -66.28 -52.48
CA PRO A 1059 23.92 -66.88 -53.11
C PRO A 1059 24.00 -68.41 -52.98
N ASP A 1060 23.20 -68.97 -52.07
CA ASP A 1060 23.01 -70.39 -51.81
C ASP A 1060 21.91 -71.03 -52.68
N ASN A 1061 21.41 -70.30 -53.69
CA ASN A 1061 20.33 -70.71 -54.59
C ASN A 1061 18.99 -71.00 -53.90
N ARG A 1062 18.78 -70.54 -52.65
CA ARG A 1062 17.51 -70.65 -51.93
C ARG A 1062 16.73 -69.36 -52.03
N THR A 1063 15.43 -69.46 -52.30
CA THR A 1063 14.50 -68.32 -52.33
C THR A 1063 13.99 -68.01 -50.91
N TYR A 1064 14.28 -66.80 -50.44
CA TYR A 1064 13.86 -66.30 -49.13
C TYR A 1064 12.60 -65.43 -49.25
N ASP A 1065 11.62 -65.65 -48.38
CA ASP A 1065 10.28 -65.05 -48.39
C ASP A 1065 10.10 -63.94 -47.32
N ALA A 1066 11.20 -63.30 -46.89
CA ALA A 1066 11.30 -62.34 -45.77
C ALA A 1066 11.05 -62.88 -44.36
N SER A 1067 10.64 -64.14 -44.20
CA SER A 1067 10.48 -64.76 -42.88
C SER A 1067 11.80 -64.84 -42.08
N PRO A 1068 12.94 -65.30 -42.65
CA PRO A 1068 14.19 -65.31 -41.91
C PRO A 1068 14.75 -63.89 -41.74
N ARG A 1069 15.03 -63.53 -40.48
CA ARG A 1069 15.70 -62.29 -40.09
C ARG A 1069 17.20 -62.57 -39.95
N PHE A 1070 18.01 -61.77 -40.62
CA PHE A 1070 19.46 -61.89 -40.64
C PHE A 1070 20.08 -60.87 -39.69
N HIS A 1071 20.96 -61.32 -38.81
CA HIS A 1071 21.59 -60.53 -37.77
C HIS A 1071 23.00 -60.14 -38.17
N SER A 1072 23.43 -58.91 -37.89
CA SER A 1072 24.84 -58.53 -38.02
C SER A 1072 25.30 -57.61 -36.88
N VAL A 1073 26.52 -57.83 -36.42
CA VAL A 1073 27.19 -56.99 -35.42
C VAL A 1073 28.22 -56.13 -36.14
N GLN A 1074 28.21 -54.82 -35.86
CA GLN A 1074 29.14 -53.85 -36.41
C GLN A 1074 30.05 -53.32 -35.31
N LEU A 1075 31.35 -53.55 -35.47
CA LEU A 1075 32.39 -52.91 -34.67
C LEU A 1075 33.12 -51.92 -35.58
N GLY A 1076 33.04 -50.63 -35.26
CA GLY A 1076 33.62 -49.56 -36.06
C GLY A 1076 34.53 -48.66 -35.23
N VAL A 1077 35.53 -48.08 -35.89
CA VAL A 1077 36.38 -47.03 -35.32
C VAL A 1077 36.27 -45.80 -36.22
N ALA A 1078 35.75 -44.69 -35.70
CA ALA A 1078 35.62 -43.45 -36.44
C ALA A 1078 36.88 -42.60 -36.25
N VAL A 1079 37.68 -42.47 -37.32
CA VAL A 1079 38.92 -41.68 -37.31
C VAL A 1079 38.63 -40.28 -37.86
N PRO A 1080 38.98 -39.19 -37.15
CA PRO A 1080 38.71 -37.83 -37.60
C PRO A 1080 39.67 -37.43 -38.74
N VAL A 1081 39.30 -37.71 -39.99
CA VAL A 1081 40.11 -37.40 -41.19
C VAL A 1081 40.17 -35.88 -41.46
N PHE A 1082 39.07 -35.16 -41.26
CA PHE A 1082 39.00 -33.69 -41.45
C PHE A 1082 39.26 -32.94 -40.13
N SER A 1083 40.52 -32.90 -39.68
CA SER A 1083 40.89 -32.34 -38.38
C SER A 1083 41.07 -30.80 -38.35
N LYS A 1084 40.80 -30.07 -39.44
CA LYS A 1084 41.07 -28.61 -39.53
C LYS A 1084 40.30 -27.82 -38.47
N GLY A 1085 39.03 -28.14 -38.25
CA GLY A 1085 38.20 -27.50 -37.22
C GLY A 1085 38.67 -27.83 -35.80
N GLN A 1086 39.07 -29.08 -35.54
CA GLN A 1086 39.57 -29.48 -34.22
C GLN A 1086 40.94 -28.89 -33.91
N ARG A 1087 41.83 -28.76 -34.92
CA ARG A 1087 43.11 -28.05 -34.77
C ARG A 1087 42.90 -26.56 -34.47
N ALA A 1088 41.93 -25.90 -35.12
CA ALA A 1088 41.59 -24.51 -34.80
C ALA A 1088 41.11 -24.36 -33.34
N ARG A 1089 40.29 -25.28 -32.83
CA ARG A 1089 39.85 -25.29 -31.42
C ARG A 1089 41.00 -25.48 -30.43
N ILE A 1090 42.01 -26.29 -30.78
CA ILE A 1090 43.23 -26.46 -29.97
C ILE A 1090 44.04 -25.16 -29.95
N GLU A 1091 44.19 -24.47 -31.08
CA GLU A 1091 44.86 -23.16 -31.11
C GLU A 1091 44.07 -22.11 -30.31
N THR A 1092 42.73 -22.10 -30.38
CA THR A 1092 41.90 -21.24 -29.52
C THR A 1092 42.11 -21.51 -28.03
N ALA A 1093 42.20 -22.78 -27.62
CA ALA A 1093 42.46 -23.15 -26.23
C ALA A 1093 43.88 -22.74 -25.77
N ARG A 1094 44.87 -22.82 -26.66
CA ARG A 1094 46.22 -22.30 -26.38
C ARG A 1094 46.24 -20.78 -26.21
N LEU A 1095 45.51 -20.04 -27.03
CA LEU A 1095 45.38 -18.58 -26.85
C LEU A 1095 44.75 -18.25 -25.49
N ALA A 1096 43.75 -19.01 -25.03
CA ALA A 1096 43.17 -18.85 -23.70
C ALA A 1096 44.18 -19.13 -22.57
N GLU A 1097 45.08 -20.10 -22.75
CA GLU A 1097 46.20 -20.37 -21.83
C GLU A 1097 47.18 -19.19 -21.75
N THR A 1098 47.53 -18.59 -22.90
CA THR A 1098 48.37 -17.38 -22.94
C THR A 1098 47.68 -16.20 -22.26
N ILE A 1099 46.40 -15.95 -22.55
CA ILE A 1099 45.61 -14.89 -21.91
C ILE A 1099 45.63 -15.04 -20.38
N ALA A 1100 45.35 -16.23 -19.87
CA ALA A 1100 45.34 -16.49 -18.43
C ALA A 1100 46.74 -16.27 -17.78
N SER A 1101 47.82 -16.59 -18.51
CA SER A 1101 49.19 -16.32 -18.05
C SER A 1101 49.50 -14.82 -18.01
N ASP A 1102 49.09 -14.06 -19.03
CA ASP A 1102 49.32 -12.61 -19.11
C ASP A 1102 48.48 -11.85 -18.08
N GLU A 1103 47.24 -12.27 -17.83
CA GLU A 1103 46.37 -11.74 -16.78
C GLU A 1103 47.00 -11.89 -15.38
N LEU A 1104 47.60 -13.05 -15.10
CA LEU A 1104 48.33 -13.28 -13.85
C LEU A 1104 49.53 -12.34 -13.71
N GLN A 1105 50.33 -12.17 -14.77
CA GLN A 1105 51.47 -11.25 -14.75
C GLN A 1105 51.05 -9.79 -14.56
N ASN A 1106 49.99 -9.36 -15.25
CA ASN A 1106 49.45 -8.01 -15.14
C ASN A 1106 48.92 -7.74 -13.71
N ALA A 1107 48.18 -8.69 -13.12
CA ALA A 1107 47.69 -8.57 -11.75
C ALA A 1107 48.83 -8.50 -10.73
N GLN A 1108 49.92 -9.26 -10.92
CA GLN A 1108 51.12 -9.16 -10.07
C GLN A 1108 51.77 -7.78 -10.16
N PHE A 1109 51.87 -7.22 -11.37
CA PHE A 1109 52.42 -5.88 -11.58
C PHE A 1109 51.53 -4.79 -10.96
N GLU A 1110 50.22 -4.87 -11.15
CA GLU A 1110 49.24 -3.93 -10.60
C GLU A 1110 49.29 -3.90 -9.06
N LEU A 1111 49.30 -5.07 -8.41
CA LEU A 1111 49.37 -5.16 -6.95
C LEU A 1111 50.68 -4.56 -6.42
N LYS A 1112 51.82 -4.84 -7.06
CA LYS A 1112 53.12 -4.25 -6.67
C LYS A 1112 53.09 -2.72 -6.75
N LYS A 1113 52.57 -2.16 -7.85
CA LYS A 1113 52.42 -0.71 -8.02
C LYS A 1113 51.52 -0.11 -6.95
N ARG A 1114 50.40 -0.77 -6.63
CA ARG A 1114 49.44 -0.28 -5.65
C ARG A 1114 50.00 -0.29 -4.23
N VAL A 1115 50.80 -1.29 -3.86
CA VAL A 1115 51.55 -1.30 -2.58
C VAL A 1115 52.48 -0.11 -2.49
N GLN A 1116 53.24 0.19 -3.54
CA GLN A 1116 54.18 1.31 -3.52
C GLN A 1116 53.45 2.64 -3.35
N GLU A 1117 52.35 2.84 -4.09
CA GLU A 1117 51.53 4.05 -3.99
C GLU A 1117 50.93 4.22 -2.58
N LEU A 1118 50.31 3.18 -2.04
CA LEU A 1118 49.67 3.26 -0.74
C LEU A 1118 50.68 3.37 0.41
N SER A 1119 51.87 2.76 0.30
CA SER A 1119 52.92 2.88 1.31
C SER A 1119 53.40 4.33 1.42
N GLN A 1120 53.54 5.01 0.28
CA GLN A 1120 53.88 6.43 0.26
C GLN A 1120 52.78 7.28 0.90
N ARG A 1121 51.52 7.04 0.54
CA ARG A 1121 50.37 7.77 1.12
C ARG A 1121 50.23 7.53 2.62
N TYR A 1122 50.42 6.30 3.08
CA TYR A 1122 50.38 5.96 4.50
C TYR A 1122 51.45 6.73 5.29
N GLN A 1123 52.69 6.76 4.81
CA GLN A 1123 53.76 7.53 5.46
C GLN A 1123 53.43 9.02 5.52
N THR A 1124 52.95 9.60 4.41
CA THR A 1124 52.52 11.02 4.40
C THR A 1124 51.37 11.28 5.37
N SER A 1125 50.36 10.41 5.42
CA SER A 1125 49.26 10.54 6.38
C SER A 1125 49.72 10.38 7.83
N LEU A 1126 50.72 9.52 8.08
CA LEU A 1126 51.27 9.28 9.42
C LEU A 1126 51.98 10.54 9.93
N ASP A 1127 52.85 11.13 9.10
CA ASP A 1127 53.56 12.38 9.43
C ASP A 1127 52.58 13.53 9.75
N ILE A 1128 51.49 13.66 8.96
CA ILE A 1128 50.45 14.68 9.17
C ILE A 1128 49.70 14.45 10.49
N VAL A 1129 49.30 13.21 10.77
CA VAL A 1129 48.59 12.87 12.01
C VAL A 1129 49.46 13.12 13.23
N ASP A 1130 50.73 12.71 13.20
CA ASP A 1130 51.68 12.93 14.30
C ASP A 1130 51.91 14.43 14.55
N GLN A 1131 51.93 15.27 13.51
CA GLN A 1131 52.00 16.73 13.65
C GLN A 1131 50.75 17.32 14.33
N TYR A 1132 49.55 16.83 14.00
CA TYR A 1132 48.32 17.26 14.67
C TYR A 1132 48.22 16.76 16.12
N GLU A 1133 48.66 15.53 16.43
CA GLU A 1133 48.66 14.96 17.78
C GLU A 1133 49.65 15.67 18.72
N THR A 1134 50.82 16.07 18.21
CA THR A 1134 51.86 16.73 19.00
C THR A 1134 51.55 18.18 19.34
N GLU A 1135 51.10 18.98 18.36
CA GLU A 1135 50.88 20.43 18.48
C GLU A 1135 49.43 20.88 18.21
N GLY A 1136 48.83 20.42 17.10
CA GLY A 1136 47.57 20.96 16.57
C GLY A 1136 46.35 20.79 17.51
N LEU A 1137 46.19 19.61 18.10
CA LEU A 1137 45.07 19.31 19.00
C LEU A 1137 45.20 20.02 20.35
N LYS A 1138 46.42 20.09 20.91
CA LYS A 1138 46.70 20.81 22.16
C LYS A 1138 46.39 22.30 22.00
N ASN A 1139 46.82 22.89 20.88
CA ASN A 1139 46.53 24.29 20.57
C ASN A 1139 45.02 24.54 20.41
N ALA A 1140 44.30 23.66 19.69
CA ALA A 1140 42.86 23.79 19.52
C ALA A 1140 42.08 23.67 20.85
N GLU A 1141 42.50 22.81 21.77
CA GLU A 1141 41.89 22.65 23.10
C GLU A 1141 42.08 23.92 23.97
N ILE A 1142 43.31 24.44 24.01
CA ILE A 1142 43.66 25.67 24.74
C ILE A 1142 42.86 26.85 24.19
N VAL A 1143 42.78 27.00 22.86
CA VAL A 1143 41.98 28.06 22.22
C VAL A 1143 40.51 27.92 22.60
N PHE A 1144 39.93 26.72 22.51
CA PHE A 1144 38.51 26.50 22.80
C PHE A 1144 38.14 26.83 24.26
N GLU A 1145 38.93 26.37 25.24
CA GLU A 1145 38.68 26.67 26.66
C GLU A 1145 38.92 28.14 27.01
N THR A 1146 39.99 28.73 26.49
CA THR A 1146 40.37 30.12 26.79
C THR A 1146 39.38 31.11 26.19
N VAL A 1147 38.95 30.88 24.95
CA VAL A 1147 37.98 31.73 24.25
C VAL A 1147 36.61 31.68 24.90
N GLN A 1148 36.15 30.50 25.33
CA GLN A 1148 34.87 30.36 26.04
C GLN A 1148 34.88 31.09 27.39
N LYS A 1149 35.99 31.03 28.14
CA LYS A 1149 36.16 31.76 29.41
C LYS A 1149 36.26 33.27 29.18
N LYS A 1150 37.09 33.74 28.25
CA LYS A 1150 37.26 35.17 27.92
C LYS A 1150 35.95 35.80 27.43
N PHE A 1151 35.21 35.11 26.55
CA PHE A 1151 33.91 35.60 26.08
C PHE A 1151 32.87 35.65 27.20
N SER A 1152 32.83 34.63 28.08
CA SER A 1152 31.91 34.63 29.22
C SER A 1152 32.21 35.74 30.23
N ASN A 1153 33.46 36.20 30.31
CA ASN A 1153 33.90 37.31 31.15
C ASN A 1153 33.88 38.68 30.43
N GLY A 1154 33.42 38.75 29.17
CA GLY A 1154 33.35 39.98 28.38
C GLY A 1154 34.70 40.54 27.92
N ALA A 1155 35.77 39.74 27.93
CA ALA A 1155 37.14 40.18 27.64
C ALA A 1155 37.55 40.14 26.16
N ILE A 1156 36.71 39.58 25.28
CA ILE A 1156 36.92 39.53 23.82
C ILE A 1156 35.61 39.85 23.10
N ASP A 1157 35.71 40.41 21.89
CA ASP A 1157 34.55 40.75 21.10
C ASP A 1157 33.96 39.53 20.36
N TYR A 1158 32.83 39.74 19.68
CA TYR A 1158 32.10 38.67 19.01
C TYR A 1158 32.78 38.17 17.72
N LEU A 1159 33.53 39.02 17.01
CA LEU A 1159 34.27 38.64 15.79
C LEU A 1159 35.47 37.78 16.16
N GLU A 1160 36.18 38.16 17.23
CA GLU A 1160 37.26 37.39 17.82
C GLU A 1160 36.78 36.02 18.29
N PHE A 1161 35.63 35.96 18.97
CA PHE A 1161 35.02 34.69 19.39
C PHE A 1161 34.73 33.77 18.20
N VAL A 1162 34.03 34.26 17.18
CA VAL A 1162 33.66 33.46 16.00
C VAL A 1162 34.90 32.98 15.24
N THR A 1163 35.90 33.84 15.06
CA THR A 1163 37.13 33.52 14.32
C THR A 1163 37.93 32.42 15.04
N LEU A 1164 38.15 32.56 16.34
CA LEU A 1164 38.95 31.61 17.11
C LEU A 1164 38.23 30.27 17.30
N VAL A 1165 36.91 30.28 17.49
CA VAL A 1165 36.11 29.04 17.58
C VAL A 1165 36.10 28.30 16.25
N ASN A 1166 35.93 29.00 15.12
CA ASN A 1166 36.00 28.38 13.79
C ASN A 1166 37.38 27.80 13.49
N GLN A 1167 38.45 28.48 13.90
CA GLN A 1167 39.81 27.97 13.76
C GLN A 1167 40.02 26.68 14.57
N ALA A 1168 39.54 26.64 15.82
CA ALA A 1168 39.63 25.45 16.66
C ALA A 1168 38.79 24.27 16.11
N ILE A 1169 37.58 24.54 15.61
CA ILE A 1169 36.73 23.53 14.97
C ILE A 1169 37.40 23.00 13.69
N SER A 1170 37.96 23.89 12.86
CA SER A 1170 38.67 23.52 11.63
C SER A 1170 39.87 22.63 11.92
N LEU A 1171 40.68 22.95 12.94
CA LEU A 1171 41.82 22.12 13.35
C LEU A 1171 41.38 20.71 13.80
N LYS A 1172 40.33 20.60 14.64
CA LYS A 1172 39.81 19.29 15.08
C LYS A 1172 39.18 18.51 13.91
N SER A 1173 38.53 19.19 12.96
CA SER A 1173 37.99 18.57 11.74
C SER A 1173 39.10 18.05 10.84
N ASN A 1174 40.13 18.84 10.57
CA ASN A 1174 41.25 18.45 9.70
C ASN A 1174 42.06 17.29 10.29
N TYR A 1175 42.22 17.24 11.62
CA TYR A 1175 42.78 16.07 12.30
C TYR A 1175 41.92 14.82 12.06
N THR A 1176 40.60 14.94 12.19
CA THR A 1176 39.66 13.83 11.95
C THR A 1176 39.76 13.34 10.50
N ASP A 1177 39.94 14.25 9.54
CA ASP A 1177 40.16 13.93 8.12
C ASP A 1177 41.50 13.23 7.88
N ALA A 1178 42.57 13.70 8.52
CA ALA A 1178 43.90 13.09 8.42
C ALA A 1178 43.95 11.69 9.04
N LEU A 1179 43.32 11.50 10.21
CA LEU A 1179 43.22 10.21 10.88
C LEU A 1179 42.43 9.19 10.05
N TRP A 1180 41.34 9.63 9.42
CA TRP A 1180 40.57 8.80 8.50
C TRP A 1180 41.41 8.36 7.30
N GLN A 1181 42.15 9.27 6.66
CA GLN A 1181 43.05 8.93 5.55
C GLN A 1181 44.16 7.96 5.97
N LEU A 1182 44.75 8.15 7.16
CA LEU A 1182 45.75 7.25 7.71
C LEU A 1182 45.18 5.83 7.86
N ASN A 1183 44.02 5.72 8.53
CA ASN A 1183 43.36 4.44 8.78
C ASN A 1183 42.90 3.76 7.48
N GLU A 1184 42.37 4.50 6.51
CA GLU A 1184 42.00 3.96 5.19
C GLU A 1184 43.23 3.41 4.45
N ASN A 1185 44.33 4.17 4.40
CA ASN A 1185 45.57 3.75 3.75
C ASN A 1185 46.18 2.53 4.44
N ALA A 1186 46.23 2.52 5.78
CA ALA A 1186 46.72 1.40 6.58
C ALA A 1186 45.91 0.13 6.30
N PHE A 1187 44.58 0.27 6.25
CA PHE A 1187 43.67 -0.82 5.98
C PHE A 1187 43.82 -1.37 4.56
N LEU A 1188 43.88 -0.51 3.55
CA LEU A 1188 44.10 -0.91 2.17
C LEU A 1188 45.43 -1.64 1.98
N LEU A 1189 46.49 -1.20 2.68
CA LEU A 1189 47.78 -1.88 2.70
C LEU A 1189 47.72 -3.25 3.39
N HIS A 1190 47.07 -3.36 4.55
CA HIS A 1190 46.87 -4.64 5.25
C HIS A 1190 46.16 -5.67 4.38
N TYR A 1191 45.18 -5.25 3.58
CA TYR A 1191 44.47 -6.16 2.69
C TYR A 1191 45.34 -6.55 1.49
N ILE A 1192 46.05 -5.61 0.87
CA ILE A 1192 46.90 -5.99 -0.27
C ILE A 1192 48.07 -6.89 0.15
N MET A 1193 48.63 -6.71 1.36
CA MET A 1193 49.80 -7.45 1.85
C MET A 1193 49.45 -8.62 2.79
N ILE A 1194 48.16 -8.92 2.98
CA ILE A 1194 47.57 -9.99 3.80
C ILE A 1194 48.00 -10.01 5.27
N ASN A 1195 47.08 -9.61 6.14
CA ASN A 1195 46.97 -10.17 7.48
C ASN A 1195 45.76 -11.13 7.50
N ARG A 1196 45.89 -12.29 8.16
CA ARG A 1196 44.82 -13.32 8.21
C ARG A 1196 43.62 -12.87 9.03
#